data_AF-A0ABD0UPI1-F1
#
_entry.id   AF-A0ABD0UPI1-F1
#
_cell.length_a   1.000
_cell.length_b   1.000
_cell.length_c   1.000
_cell.angle_alpha   90.00
_cell.angle_beta   90.00
_cell.angle_gamma   90.00
#
_symmetry.space_group_name_H-M   'P 1'
#
loop_
_entity.id
_entity.type
_entity.pdbx_description
1 polymer ?
#
loop_
_entity_poly.entity_id
_entity_poly.type
_entity_poly.pdbx_seq_one_letter_code
_entity_poly.pdbx_strand_id
1 'polypeptide(L)'
;MDLKPREIIGQIEAKFNIKVSYMKAWDARREAVKIVFGSWEESYRTINLFMDAIVSSMPDIVYKIQTSENYRFERMFFSFGPSINGWNYCRPILCLDDTFLLGKYRGTLLTAVRIDANNGLYPLAFAIVESECVDSWVWFLSQMHILIPVVSTRTDLCIISDMHAGLVRGYCPSINIMPMDPTYVRVDGRGKSDTDWALYHQSSIRLWDSRRAYIVAWEIPGQDYYSKLAISDIGFSTNSTTDPSSRRLISADIAFRVLIGARCAACCETSLCTYFHPSSFKLAPSMLTVVIASTGAEKIILRSPTAMVRRRRALLIRSIIFLFVLNSLSLAFYFFLHSPTHPTPETLNSSVTTTSLKPWPFLPSFLPWNTSPKPPLRSCEAYFGNGFSRRIDAHGGGGWFRCFYSATLRSSICEGGRLRMDPSKIKMSVGGEGLKSVMGRREEEELPEFESGSFEVEGDGSEGSRVGGRVLDEEFLDRYVPQGAIHFHTMRGLMESMRFVEPGELQCSQWIEEPTILVTRFEYANLFHTVTDWYSAYVSSRVTGLPNRPHLIFVDGHCKAPLEETWEALFSSVRYAKHFTGSVCFRHAILSPLGYETAMFKGLSESFICQGTSANNLRASPENQKTARLSEFGEMLRAAFGFPTDEISLKRPSTVHNILFVRREDYLAHPRHIGKLEPRLSNEPEVFTAIHNWAANHTKCSLNVVNGLFAHMSMKEQIGAIYEASVVIGAHGAGLTHLVSARSKTIALEIISSQYQRPHFSLISQWKGLEYHAINLAGSYVRPEMVIDELSSIVRSLGC
;
A
#
# COMPACT_ATOMS: atom_id res chain seq x y z
N MET A 1 33.29 -2.27 6.52
CA MET A 1 33.50 -2.07 7.97
C MET A 1 32.24 -2.50 8.73
N ASP A 2 32.01 -3.81 8.82
CA ASP A 2 30.65 -4.33 8.61
C ASP A 2 29.99 -4.86 9.89
N LEU A 3 30.74 -4.87 10.99
CA LEU A 3 30.27 -5.24 12.31
C LEU A 3 29.11 -4.33 12.74
N LYS A 4 27.97 -4.96 13.01
CA LYS A 4 26.77 -4.35 13.60
C LYS A 4 27.00 -4.11 15.10
N PRO A 5 26.29 -3.17 15.75
CA PRO A 5 26.53 -2.89 17.17
C PRO A 5 26.39 -4.12 18.09
N ARG A 6 25.55 -5.11 17.77
CA ARG A 6 25.45 -6.38 18.52
C ARG A 6 26.71 -7.25 18.39
N GLU A 7 27.34 -7.29 17.22
CA GLU A 7 28.58 -8.03 16.98
C GLU A 7 29.76 -7.33 17.68
N ILE A 8 29.75 -5.99 17.73
CA ILE A 8 30.69 -5.18 18.52
C ILE A 8 30.53 -5.45 20.02
N ILE A 9 29.30 -5.51 20.55
CA ILE A 9 29.04 -5.90 21.94
C ILE A 9 29.59 -7.30 22.23
N GLY A 10 29.24 -8.29 21.40
CA GLY A 10 29.69 -9.68 21.60
C GLY A 10 31.21 -9.82 21.57
N GLN A 11 31.90 -9.09 20.68
CA GLN A 11 33.37 -9.08 20.64
C GLN A 11 34.00 -8.38 21.85
N ILE A 12 33.42 -7.28 22.35
CA ILE A 12 33.95 -6.60 23.55
C ILE A 12 33.71 -7.44 24.81
N GLU A 13 32.53 -8.06 24.94
CA GLU A 13 32.21 -8.96 26.05
C GLU A 13 33.12 -10.20 26.03
N ALA A 14 33.30 -10.85 24.88
CA ALA A 14 34.17 -12.01 24.74
C ALA A 14 35.68 -11.69 24.94
N LYS A 15 36.15 -10.50 24.52
CA LYS A 15 37.57 -10.13 24.57
C LYS A 15 38.01 -9.47 25.87
N PHE A 16 37.11 -8.74 26.54
CA PHE A 16 37.44 -7.92 27.72
C PHE A 16 36.56 -8.20 28.94
N ASN A 17 35.55 -9.07 28.84
CA ASN A 17 34.55 -9.33 29.88
C ASN A 17 33.79 -8.07 30.35
N ILE A 18 33.63 -7.08 29.45
CA ILE A 18 32.92 -5.82 29.72
C ILE A 18 31.61 -5.81 28.94
N LYS A 19 30.48 -5.71 29.65
CA LYS A 19 29.16 -5.50 29.06
C LYS A 19 29.01 -4.05 28.58
N VAL A 20 28.75 -3.88 27.28
CA VAL A 20 28.55 -2.57 26.63
C VAL A 20 27.11 -2.44 26.16
N SER A 21 26.49 -1.28 26.39
CA SER A 21 25.12 -1.04 25.91
C SER A 21 25.07 -0.82 24.40
N TYR A 22 23.94 -1.14 23.77
CA TYR A 22 23.76 -1.00 22.32
C TYR A 22 24.08 0.42 21.83
N MET A 23 23.61 1.46 22.54
CA MET A 23 23.92 2.85 22.20
C MET A 23 25.43 3.12 22.25
N LYS A 24 26.14 2.66 23.29
CA LYS A 24 27.58 2.90 23.42
C LYS A 24 28.41 2.17 22.36
N ALA A 25 27.96 0.98 21.92
CA ALA A 25 28.55 0.28 20.78
C ALA A 25 28.20 0.94 19.42
N TRP A 26 27.00 1.50 19.28
CA TRP A 26 26.59 2.26 18.09
C TRP A 26 27.33 3.60 17.96
N ASP A 27 27.52 4.32 19.07
CA ASP A 27 28.32 5.55 19.12
C ASP A 27 29.80 5.30 18.85
N ALA A 28 30.37 4.25 19.47
CA ALA A 28 31.75 3.84 19.17
C ALA A 28 31.93 3.47 17.69
N ARG A 29 30.96 2.78 17.07
CA ARG A 29 30.94 2.49 15.63
C ARG A 29 30.84 3.76 14.79
N ARG A 30 29.97 4.71 15.17
CA ARG A 30 29.78 5.99 14.48
C ARG A 30 31.04 6.84 14.49
N GLU A 31 31.70 6.94 15.63
CA GLU A 31 32.94 7.71 15.77
C GLU A 31 34.13 7.00 15.10
N ALA A 32 34.20 5.66 15.15
CA ALA A 32 35.21 4.89 14.40
C ALA A 32 35.07 5.05 12.88
N VAL A 33 33.83 5.07 12.35
CA VAL A 33 33.57 5.38 10.94
C VAL A 33 34.05 6.79 10.59
N LYS A 34 33.77 7.78 11.44
CA LYS A 34 34.20 9.18 11.29
C LYS A 34 35.72 9.37 11.38
N ILE A 35 36.41 8.59 12.21
CA ILE A 35 37.88 8.58 12.30
C ILE A 35 38.51 7.97 11.04
N VAL A 36 37.89 6.94 10.45
CA VAL A 36 38.46 6.19 9.31
C VAL A 36 38.16 6.82 7.95
N PHE A 37 37.01 7.50 7.79
CA PHE A 37 36.55 8.06 6.51
C PHE A 37 36.30 9.58 6.54
N GLY A 38 36.60 10.26 7.66
CA GLY A 38 36.23 11.66 7.87
C GLY A 38 34.75 11.83 8.22
N SER A 39 34.31 13.09 8.40
CA SER A 39 32.88 13.39 8.56
C SER A 39 32.23 13.65 7.20
N TRP A 40 30.90 13.54 7.14
CA TRP A 40 30.12 13.78 5.91
C TRP A 40 30.40 15.16 5.31
N GLU A 41 30.58 16.19 6.14
CA GLU A 41 30.97 17.53 5.71
C GLU A 41 32.28 17.53 4.92
N GLU A 42 33.26 16.76 5.37
CA GLU A 42 34.58 16.69 4.75
C GLU A 42 34.56 15.87 3.46
N SER A 43 33.78 14.79 3.41
CA SER A 43 33.54 14.04 2.17
C SER A 43 32.98 14.93 1.06
N TYR A 44 32.05 15.84 1.39
CA TYR A 44 31.47 16.77 0.41
C TYR A 44 32.40 17.94 0.04
N ARG A 45 33.25 18.42 0.95
CA ARG A 45 34.29 19.42 0.64
C ARG A 45 35.36 18.90 -0.32
N THR A 46 35.74 17.63 -0.15
CA THR A 46 36.84 16.99 -0.89
C THR A 46 36.44 16.46 -2.27
N ILE A 47 35.17 16.60 -2.69
CA ILE A 47 34.68 16.13 -4.00
C ILE A 47 35.50 16.68 -5.19
N ASN A 48 35.88 17.97 -5.17
CA ASN A 48 36.70 18.54 -6.25
C ASN A 48 38.07 17.84 -6.33
N LEU A 49 38.79 17.73 -5.21
CA LEU A 49 40.09 17.07 -5.12
C LEU A 49 40.03 15.58 -5.49
N PHE A 50 38.92 14.91 -5.16
CA PHE A 50 38.66 13.53 -5.56
C PHE A 50 38.47 13.40 -7.09
N MET A 51 37.77 14.34 -7.71
CA MET A 51 37.63 14.37 -9.17
C MET A 51 38.93 14.76 -9.88
N ASP A 52 39.72 15.69 -9.34
CA ASP A 52 41.06 16.02 -9.87
C ASP A 52 41.96 14.77 -9.89
N ALA A 53 41.91 13.95 -8.83
CA ALA A 53 42.63 12.68 -8.75
C ALA A 53 42.11 11.61 -9.74
N ILE A 54 40.80 11.55 -9.98
CA ILE A 54 40.23 10.65 -11.01
C ILE A 54 40.60 11.12 -12.41
N VAL A 55 40.50 12.42 -12.73
CA VAL A 55 40.90 12.97 -14.04
C VAL A 55 42.38 12.71 -14.33
N SER A 56 43.24 12.82 -13.32
CA SER A 56 44.68 12.46 -13.42
C SER A 56 44.91 10.96 -13.68
N SER A 57 43.95 10.10 -13.32
CA SER A 57 44.03 8.63 -13.46
C SER A 57 43.27 8.09 -14.68
N MET A 58 42.26 8.82 -15.16
CA MET A 58 41.36 8.47 -16.26
C MET A 58 40.99 9.76 -17.01
N PRO A 59 41.86 10.28 -17.90
CA PRO A 59 41.66 11.58 -18.57
C PRO A 59 40.45 11.65 -19.51
N ASP A 60 39.85 10.50 -19.84
CA ASP A 60 38.65 10.35 -20.65
C ASP A 60 37.34 10.35 -19.83
N ILE A 61 37.40 10.55 -18.51
CA ILE A 61 36.20 10.83 -17.69
C ILE A 61 35.60 12.20 -18.04
N VAL A 62 34.29 12.27 -18.18
CA VAL A 62 33.55 13.54 -18.23
C VAL A 62 32.75 13.74 -16.96
N TYR A 63 32.72 14.97 -16.45
CA TYR A 63 31.99 15.30 -15.22
C TYR A 63 31.54 16.76 -15.20
N LYS A 64 30.54 17.04 -14.37
CA LYS A 64 30.12 18.41 -14.01
C LYS A 64 29.75 18.43 -12.54
N ILE A 65 30.30 19.37 -11.80
CA ILE A 65 29.84 19.71 -10.44
C ILE A 65 29.05 21.03 -10.52
N GLN A 66 27.97 21.11 -9.75
CA GLN A 66 27.21 22.33 -9.50
C GLN A 66 27.26 22.65 -7.99
N THR A 67 27.52 23.92 -7.70
CA THR A 67 27.52 24.49 -6.36
C THR A 67 26.63 25.72 -6.32
N SER A 68 25.92 25.90 -5.22
CA SER A 68 25.24 27.14 -4.86
C SER A 68 26.19 28.34 -4.87
N GLU A 69 25.62 29.55 -4.88
CA GLU A 69 26.34 30.82 -4.68
C GLU A 69 27.19 30.87 -3.40
N ASN A 70 26.86 30.03 -2.41
CA ASN A 70 27.57 29.90 -1.14
C ASN A 70 28.64 28.80 -1.16
N TYR A 71 29.09 28.37 -2.35
CA TYR A 71 30.06 27.28 -2.59
C TYR A 71 29.67 25.91 -1.97
N ARG A 72 28.42 25.74 -1.53
CA ARG A 72 27.90 24.44 -1.08
C ARG A 72 27.56 23.60 -2.31
N PHE A 73 27.99 22.34 -2.31
CA PHE A 73 27.61 21.31 -3.29
C PHE A 73 26.09 21.19 -3.42
N GLU A 74 25.62 21.05 -4.66
CA GLU A 74 24.20 20.77 -4.97
C GLU A 74 24.08 19.46 -5.76
N ARG A 75 24.75 19.38 -6.92
CA ARG A 75 24.64 18.27 -7.86
C ARG A 75 25.99 17.93 -8.49
N MET A 76 26.17 16.68 -8.92
CA MET A 76 27.33 16.22 -9.68
C MET A 76 26.95 15.14 -10.69
N PHE A 77 27.34 15.33 -11.95
CA PHE A 77 27.24 14.37 -13.04
C PHE A 77 28.62 13.77 -13.33
N PHE A 78 28.70 12.48 -13.66
CA PHE A 78 29.92 11.86 -14.18
C PHE A 78 29.64 10.66 -15.09
N SER A 79 30.54 10.44 -16.05
CA SER A 79 30.57 9.26 -16.91
C SER A 79 32.02 8.90 -17.25
N PHE A 80 32.40 7.65 -17.02
CA PHE A 80 33.75 7.15 -17.28
C PHE A 80 34.00 6.99 -18.79
N GLY A 81 35.16 7.41 -19.28
CA GLY A 81 35.47 7.32 -20.71
C GLY A 81 35.37 5.92 -21.32
N PRO A 82 35.75 4.81 -20.64
CA PRO A 82 35.45 3.46 -21.10
C PRO A 82 33.94 3.19 -21.26
N SER A 83 33.11 3.80 -20.40
CA SER A 83 31.65 3.74 -20.52
C SER A 83 31.13 4.54 -21.71
N ILE A 84 31.72 5.70 -22.02
CA ILE A 84 31.41 6.46 -23.24
C ILE A 84 31.80 5.66 -24.48
N ASN A 85 33.04 5.17 -24.54
CA ASN A 85 33.59 4.42 -25.66
C ASN A 85 32.83 3.11 -25.94
N GLY A 86 32.32 2.44 -24.89
CA GLY A 86 31.50 1.22 -25.01
C GLY A 86 30.11 1.44 -25.63
N TRP A 87 29.62 2.68 -25.75
CA TRP A 87 28.27 3.00 -26.23
C TRP A 87 27.95 2.44 -27.61
N ASN A 88 28.91 2.56 -28.53
CA ASN A 88 28.76 2.17 -29.94
C ASN A 88 28.61 0.64 -30.13
N TYR A 89 28.99 -0.16 -29.13
CA TYR A 89 28.92 -1.63 -29.15
C TYR A 89 27.70 -2.18 -28.41
N CYS A 90 26.87 -1.30 -27.84
CA CYS A 90 25.67 -1.68 -27.09
C CYS A 90 24.40 -1.50 -27.95
N ARG A 91 23.33 -2.22 -27.55
CA ARG A 91 22.00 -2.09 -28.14
C ARG A 91 21.51 -0.63 -28.00
N PRO A 92 20.66 -0.13 -28.91
CA PRO A 92 20.09 1.22 -28.82
C PRO A 92 18.97 1.29 -27.77
N ILE A 93 19.31 0.95 -26.53
CA ILE A 93 18.40 0.89 -25.38
C ILE A 93 19.09 1.59 -24.23
N LEU A 94 18.48 2.67 -23.73
CA LEU A 94 18.92 3.42 -22.56
C LEU A 94 17.87 3.29 -21.46
N CYS A 95 18.20 2.60 -20.39
CA CYS A 95 17.38 2.54 -19.18
C CYS A 95 17.80 3.65 -18.21
N LEU A 96 16.83 4.37 -17.66
CA LEU A 96 17.01 5.41 -16.64
C LEU A 96 16.33 4.95 -15.36
N ASP A 97 17.05 5.04 -14.24
CA ASP A 97 16.65 4.51 -12.93
C ASP A 97 17.38 5.27 -11.81
N ASP A 98 16.86 5.30 -10.59
CA ASP A 98 17.47 6.03 -9.45
C ASP A 98 17.47 5.25 -8.13
N THR A 99 18.24 5.76 -7.16
CA THR A 99 18.26 5.19 -5.81
C THR A 99 18.66 6.20 -4.73
N PHE A 100 18.06 6.09 -3.54
CA PHE A 100 18.30 7.02 -2.42
C PHE A 100 19.64 6.77 -1.71
N LEU A 101 20.43 7.83 -1.53
CA LEU A 101 21.74 7.76 -0.88
C LEU A 101 21.63 7.67 0.65
N LEU A 102 22.17 6.58 1.20
CA LEU A 102 22.22 6.32 2.64
C LEU A 102 23.28 7.19 3.34
N GLY A 103 22.88 8.34 3.88
CA GLY A 103 23.78 9.21 4.63
C GLY A 103 23.08 10.37 5.35
N LYS A 104 23.88 11.28 5.93
CA LYS A 104 23.36 12.46 6.66
C LYS A 104 22.49 13.37 5.77
N TYR A 105 22.84 13.48 4.49
CA TYR A 105 22.25 14.47 3.58
C TYR A 105 21.18 13.91 2.62
N ARG A 106 20.93 12.58 2.63
CA ARG A 106 19.78 11.91 1.97
C ARG A 106 19.47 12.33 0.51
N GLY A 107 20.49 12.60 -0.31
CA GLY A 107 20.31 12.86 -1.74
C GLY A 107 19.92 11.60 -2.55
N THR A 108 19.83 11.75 -3.86
CA THR A 108 19.52 10.67 -4.81
C THR A 108 20.70 10.43 -5.76
N LEU A 109 20.93 9.17 -6.14
CA LEU A 109 21.82 8.77 -7.24
C LEU A 109 20.97 8.42 -8.47
N LEU A 110 20.96 9.29 -9.46
CA LEU A 110 20.40 9.04 -10.78
C LEU A 110 21.39 8.19 -11.60
N THR A 111 20.86 7.25 -12.39
CA THR A 111 21.67 6.36 -13.22
C THR A 111 21.14 6.27 -14.64
N ALA A 112 22.06 6.05 -15.57
CA ALA A 112 21.77 5.71 -16.96
C ALA A 112 22.57 4.45 -17.31
N VAL A 113 21.85 3.38 -17.66
CA VAL A 113 22.43 2.08 -18.04
C VAL A 113 21.90 1.63 -19.39
N ARG A 114 22.60 0.70 -20.04
CA ARG A 114 22.24 0.16 -21.36
C ARG A 114 22.44 -1.35 -21.38
N ILE A 115 21.98 -1.98 -22.45
CA ILE A 115 22.10 -3.42 -22.65
C ILE A 115 23.18 -3.69 -23.70
N ASP A 116 24.19 -4.48 -23.37
CA ASP A 116 25.24 -4.88 -24.31
C ASP A 116 24.79 -6.02 -25.26
N ALA A 117 25.69 -6.45 -26.15
CA ALA A 117 25.41 -7.54 -27.10
C ALA A 117 25.10 -8.89 -26.41
N ASN A 118 25.65 -9.13 -25.21
CA ASN A 118 25.47 -10.34 -24.40
C ASN A 118 24.27 -10.23 -23.44
N ASN A 119 23.48 -9.16 -23.54
CA ASN A 119 22.39 -8.80 -22.63
C ASN A 119 22.84 -8.43 -21.19
N GLY A 120 24.11 -8.10 -21.00
CA GLY A 120 24.61 -7.54 -19.75
C GLY A 120 24.17 -6.10 -19.54
N LEU A 121 23.90 -5.73 -18.27
CA LEU A 121 23.72 -4.33 -17.87
C LEU A 121 25.08 -3.61 -17.90
N TYR A 122 25.19 -2.61 -18.76
CA TYR A 122 26.40 -1.80 -18.91
C TYR A 122 26.10 -0.37 -18.42
N PRO A 123 26.83 0.20 -17.44
CA PRO A 123 26.60 1.57 -16.99
C PRO A 123 27.10 2.60 -18.02
N LEU A 124 26.32 3.66 -18.25
CA LEU A 124 26.70 4.79 -19.10
C LEU A 124 27.09 6.01 -18.25
N ALA A 125 26.18 6.51 -17.40
CA ALA A 125 26.35 7.76 -16.68
C ALA A 125 25.64 7.76 -15.33
N PHE A 126 26.07 8.66 -14.44
CA PHE A 126 25.60 8.78 -13.07
C PHE A 126 25.44 10.25 -12.69
N ALA A 127 24.51 10.55 -11.77
CA ALA A 127 24.54 11.82 -11.07
C ALA A 127 24.09 11.72 -9.60
N ILE A 128 24.81 12.41 -8.73
CA ILE A 128 24.39 12.69 -7.35
C ILE A 128 23.62 14.00 -7.38
N VAL A 129 22.38 13.99 -6.86
CA VAL A 129 21.47 15.14 -6.82
C VAL A 129 20.82 15.26 -5.44
N GLU A 130 20.23 16.42 -5.13
CA GLU A 130 19.61 16.71 -3.84
C GLU A 130 18.32 15.90 -3.57
N SER A 131 17.57 15.56 -4.62
CA SER A 131 16.37 14.71 -4.56
C SER A 131 15.96 14.22 -5.94
N GLU A 132 15.14 13.18 -5.97
CA GLU A 132 14.43 12.75 -7.18
C GLU A 132 13.33 13.77 -7.52
N CYS A 133 13.53 14.59 -8.56
CA CYS A 133 12.59 15.65 -8.96
C CYS A 133 12.76 16.04 -10.43
N VAL A 134 11.83 16.85 -10.96
CA VAL A 134 11.87 17.36 -12.36
C VAL A 134 13.21 18.02 -12.65
N ASP A 135 13.65 18.95 -11.79
CA ASP A 135 14.83 19.78 -12.04
C ASP A 135 16.13 18.97 -11.98
N SER A 136 16.18 17.91 -11.16
CA SER A 136 17.27 16.94 -11.11
C SER A 136 17.35 16.10 -12.39
N TRP A 137 16.20 15.59 -12.86
CA TRP A 137 16.13 14.77 -14.08
C TRP A 137 16.41 15.59 -15.35
N VAL A 138 15.87 16.81 -15.48
CA VAL A 138 16.23 17.77 -16.55
C VAL A 138 17.74 18.03 -16.55
N TRP A 139 18.31 18.30 -15.38
CA TRP A 139 19.73 18.57 -15.24
C TRP A 139 20.57 17.35 -15.66
N PHE A 140 20.25 16.15 -15.16
CA PHE A 140 20.94 14.92 -15.53
C PHE A 140 20.93 14.65 -17.05
N LEU A 141 19.75 14.74 -17.68
CA LEU A 141 19.60 14.54 -19.11
C LEU A 141 20.33 15.63 -19.92
N SER A 142 20.32 16.88 -19.46
CA SER A 142 21.08 17.97 -20.10
C SER A 142 22.60 17.72 -20.03
N GLN A 143 23.13 17.27 -18.88
CA GLN A 143 24.55 16.99 -18.73
C GLN A 143 24.95 15.76 -19.55
N MET A 144 24.10 14.73 -19.63
CA MET A 144 24.32 13.59 -20.53
C MET A 144 24.36 14.02 -22.01
N HIS A 145 23.44 14.88 -22.45
CA HIS A 145 23.38 15.38 -23.83
C HIS A 145 24.58 16.26 -24.20
N ILE A 146 25.05 17.10 -23.27
CA ILE A 146 26.18 18.01 -23.48
C ILE A 146 27.54 17.30 -23.39
N LEU A 147 27.71 16.41 -22.40
CA LEU A 147 29.00 15.81 -22.05
C LEU A 147 29.22 14.43 -22.70
N ILE A 148 28.19 13.80 -23.26
CA ILE A 148 28.32 12.53 -23.99
C ILE A 148 27.76 12.66 -25.42
N PRO A 149 28.48 13.33 -26.35
CA PRO A 149 27.98 13.59 -27.69
C PRO A 149 27.59 12.34 -28.49
N VAL A 150 28.17 11.18 -28.19
CA VAL A 150 27.82 9.90 -28.85
C VAL A 150 26.41 9.41 -28.52
N VAL A 151 25.84 9.81 -27.38
CA VAL A 151 24.42 9.59 -27.06
C VAL A 151 23.56 10.52 -27.92
N SER A 152 23.95 11.79 -27.96
CA SER A 152 23.28 12.85 -28.70
C SER A 152 23.32 12.68 -30.22
N THR A 153 24.18 11.81 -30.76
CA THR A 153 24.27 11.51 -32.20
C THR A 153 23.57 10.22 -32.64
N ARG A 154 22.83 9.54 -31.75
CA ARG A 154 22.25 8.22 -32.02
C ARG A 154 20.75 8.30 -32.36
N THR A 155 20.42 8.19 -33.64
CA THR A 155 19.02 8.30 -34.16
C THR A 155 18.09 7.15 -33.76
N ASP A 156 18.62 5.95 -33.47
CA ASP A 156 17.84 4.72 -33.26
C ASP A 156 17.45 4.46 -31.79
N LEU A 157 17.68 5.43 -30.89
CA LEU A 157 17.70 5.23 -29.45
C LEU A 157 16.31 5.06 -28.81
N CYS A 158 16.02 3.84 -28.33
CA CYS A 158 14.92 3.57 -27.41
C CYS A 158 15.30 3.97 -25.97
N ILE A 159 14.38 4.60 -25.23
CA ILE A 159 14.54 4.94 -23.81
C ILE A 159 13.51 4.18 -22.98
N ILE A 160 13.96 3.61 -21.85
CA ILE A 160 13.15 2.87 -20.87
C ILE A 160 13.29 3.57 -19.51
N SER A 161 12.18 3.73 -18.81
CA SER A 161 12.09 4.32 -17.46
C SER A 161 10.79 3.84 -16.82
N ASP A 162 10.74 3.88 -15.49
CA ASP A 162 9.53 3.70 -14.66
C ASP A 162 8.40 4.72 -14.95
N MET A 163 8.74 5.84 -15.63
CA MET A 163 7.92 7.02 -15.88
C MET A 163 7.54 7.84 -14.62
N HIS A 164 8.47 8.04 -13.68
CA HIS A 164 8.25 9.02 -12.61
C HIS A 164 7.89 10.42 -13.17
N ALA A 165 7.02 11.15 -12.47
CA ALA A 165 6.48 12.44 -12.95
C ALA A 165 7.56 13.51 -13.21
N GLY A 166 8.69 13.40 -12.50
CA GLY A 166 9.95 14.12 -12.73
C GLY A 166 10.49 13.96 -14.15
N LEU A 167 10.75 12.72 -14.58
CA LEU A 167 11.15 12.39 -15.95
C LEU A 167 10.12 12.89 -16.98
N VAL A 168 8.84 12.56 -16.79
CA VAL A 168 7.77 12.90 -17.75
C VAL A 168 7.68 14.42 -18.01
N ARG A 169 7.89 15.26 -16.98
CA ARG A 169 7.96 16.72 -17.15
C ARG A 169 9.31 17.19 -17.66
N GLY A 170 10.40 16.49 -17.38
CA GLY A 170 11.73 16.81 -17.90
C GLY A 170 11.86 16.67 -19.42
N TYR A 171 11.00 15.87 -20.05
CA TYR A 171 10.87 15.75 -21.50
C TYR A 171 9.91 16.79 -22.13
N CYS A 172 9.30 17.71 -21.36
CA CYS A 172 8.16 18.51 -21.81
C CYS A 172 8.55 19.76 -22.66
N PRO A 173 7.81 20.14 -23.73
CA PRO A 173 8.26 21.13 -24.72
C PRO A 173 8.47 22.58 -24.27
N SER A 174 8.20 22.93 -23.01
CA SER A 174 8.37 24.31 -22.50
C SER A 174 9.84 24.74 -22.35
N ILE A 175 10.80 23.82 -22.47
CA ILE A 175 12.23 24.07 -22.31
C ILE A 175 12.98 23.43 -23.50
N ASN A 176 13.75 24.24 -24.23
CA ASN A 176 14.46 23.82 -25.46
C ASN A 176 15.65 22.88 -25.17
N ILE A 177 15.39 21.59 -24.89
CA ILE A 177 16.44 20.57 -24.69
C ILE A 177 16.26 19.32 -25.56
N MET A 178 15.03 18.89 -25.91
CA MET A 178 14.81 17.79 -26.87
C MET A 178 13.57 18.01 -27.75
N PRO A 179 13.61 17.64 -29.05
CA PRO A 179 12.42 17.62 -29.91
C PRO A 179 11.59 16.34 -29.68
N MET A 180 10.30 16.49 -29.35
CA MET A 180 9.34 15.38 -29.39
C MET A 180 8.76 15.21 -30.80
N ASP A 181 8.94 14.03 -31.38
CA ASP A 181 8.11 13.56 -32.50
C ASP A 181 6.77 13.05 -31.92
N PRO A 182 5.59 13.47 -32.44
CA PRO A 182 4.29 13.07 -31.89
C PRO A 182 3.98 11.55 -31.97
N THR A 183 4.83 10.70 -32.55
CA THR A 183 4.63 9.25 -32.59
C THR A 183 4.92 8.53 -31.25
N TYR A 184 4.20 8.88 -30.19
CA TYR A 184 4.23 8.17 -28.89
C TYR A 184 3.26 6.98 -28.89
N VAL A 185 3.75 5.80 -29.25
CA VAL A 185 2.97 4.54 -29.32
C VAL A 185 2.86 3.87 -27.94
N ARG A 186 2.00 4.37 -27.03
CA ARG A 186 1.82 3.76 -25.70
C ARG A 186 1.42 2.28 -25.82
N VAL A 187 2.32 1.38 -25.45
CA VAL A 187 2.03 -0.06 -25.33
C VAL A 187 1.48 -0.30 -23.93
N ASP A 188 0.22 -0.75 -23.81
CA ASP A 188 -0.26 -1.33 -22.56
C ASP A 188 0.23 -2.79 -22.44
N GLY A 189 0.19 -3.37 -21.22
CA GLY A 189 0.60 -4.76 -20.96
C GLY A 189 -0.28 -5.84 -21.63
N ARG A 190 -1.04 -5.48 -22.68
CA ARG A 190 -1.86 -6.35 -23.53
C ARG A 190 -1.65 -6.05 -25.03
N GLY A 191 -0.62 -5.28 -25.37
CA GLY A 191 -0.19 -5.06 -26.75
C GLY A 191 -1.05 -4.13 -27.58
N LYS A 192 -1.86 -3.25 -26.98
CA LYS A 192 -2.63 -2.24 -27.73
C LYS A 192 -1.96 -0.87 -27.71
N SER A 193 -1.85 -0.27 -28.89
CA SER A 193 -1.40 1.11 -29.10
C SER A 193 -2.58 2.08 -29.11
N ASP A 194 -2.76 2.84 -28.01
CA ASP A 194 -3.70 3.97 -27.99
C ASP A 194 -3.20 5.04 -28.98
N THR A 195 -4.03 5.37 -29.98
CA THR A 195 -3.69 6.23 -31.12
C THR A 195 -4.66 7.41 -31.21
N ASP A 196 -4.66 8.27 -30.19
CA ASP A 196 -5.45 9.52 -30.18
C ASP A 196 -4.84 10.57 -29.22
N TRP A 197 -3.93 11.43 -29.72
CA TRP A 197 -3.51 12.68 -29.06
C TRP A 197 -2.93 13.75 -30.04
N ALA A 198 -3.16 13.60 -31.35
CA ALA A 198 -2.69 14.56 -32.33
C ALA A 198 -3.65 15.75 -32.46
N LEU A 199 -3.30 16.91 -31.89
CA LEU A 199 -3.47 18.27 -32.48
C LEU A 199 -3.30 19.39 -31.42
N TYR A 200 -2.13 20.03 -31.39
CA TYR A 200 -1.99 21.46 -31.07
C TYR A 200 -0.75 21.99 -31.81
N HIS A 201 -0.88 23.09 -32.56
CA HIS A 201 0.10 23.45 -33.60
C HIS A 201 1.09 24.55 -33.20
N GLN A 202 2.38 24.22 -33.38
CA GLN A 202 3.42 24.98 -34.09
C GLN A 202 3.74 26.44 -33.71
N SER A 203 5.00 26.67 -33.30
CA SER A 203 5.91 27.57 -34.04
C SER A 203 7.40 27.28 -33.68
N SER A 204 8.29 27.33 -34.68
CA SER A 204 9.77 27.25 -34.57
C SER A 204 10.39 25.87 -34.26
N ILE A 205 11.56 25.56 -34.87
CA ILE A 205 12.17 24.20 -34.96
C ILE A 205 13.71 24.27 -34.91
N ARG A 206 14.35 23.15 -34.49
CA ARG A 206 15.79 22.73 -34.49
C ARG A 206 16.43 22.87 -33.10
N LEU A 207 17.11 21.86 -32.53
CA LEU A 207 17.95 20.82 -33.16
C LEU A 207 17.67 19.39 -32.66
N TRP A 208 17.04 18.56 -33.49
CA TRP A 208 17.51 17.22 -33.93
C TRP A 208 16.48 16.68 -34.93
N ASP A 209 16.91 16.18 -36.09
CA ASP A 209 16.00 15.86 -37.20
C ASP A 209 16.16 14.41 -37.69
N SER A 210 15.01 13.79 -37.97
CA SER A 210 14.78 12.57 -38.72
C SER A 210 14.92 11.17 -38.04
N ARG A 211 13.74 10.70 -37.58
CA ARG A 211 13.11 9.37 -37.89
C ARG A 211 13.48 8.11 -37.06
N ARG A 212 12.54 7.77 -36.14
CA ARG A 212 12.22 6.45 -35.52
C ARG A 212 13.22 5.93 -34.46
N ALA A 213 12.87 5.65 -33.20
CA ALA A 213 11.68 4.92 -32.71
C ALA A 213 11.51 5.01 -31.16
N TYR A 214 10.28 4.84 -30.63
CA TYR A 214 10.00 4.83 -29.19
C TYR A 214 8.84 3.88 -28.79
N ILE A 215 8.96 3.16 -27.65
CA ILE A 215 8.09 3.25 -26.43
C ILE A 215 8.19 2.03 -25.48
N VAL A 216 8.34 2.37 -24.20
CA VAL A 216 7.94 1.71 -22.92
C VAL A 216 6.92 0.54 -22.97
N ALA A 217 7.27 -0.60 -22.32
CA ALA A 217 6.45 -1.24 -21.26
C ALA A 217 7.12 -2.45 -20.55
N TRP A 218 6.72 -2.67 -19.29
CA TRP A 218 6.75 -3.92 -18.50
C TRP A 218 5.87 -4.98 -19.24
N GLU A 219 6.12 -6.29 -19.31
CA GLU A 219 6.78 -7.28 -18.43
C GLU A 219 7.23 -8.53 -19.26
N ILE A 220 7.84 -9.56 -18.65
CA ILE A 220 8.03 -10.89 -19.27
C ILE A 220 7.65 -12.03 -18.31
N PRO A 221 6.63 -12.83 -18.66
CA PRO A 221 6.70 -14.27 -18.41
C PRO A 221 6.15 -15.14 -19.58
N GLY A 222 6.88 -16.20 -19.95
CA GLY A 222 6.41 -17.25 -20.87
C GLY A 222 6.69 -17.01 -22.36
N GLN A 223 6.99 -18.08 -23.10
CA GLN A 223 7.18 -18.04 -24.55
C GLN A 223 5.86 -18.30 -25.28
N ASP A 224 5.53 -17.50 -26.29
CA ASP A 224 5.58 -18.00 -27.68
C ASP A 224 5.72 -16.86 -28.72
N TYR A 225 6.03 -17.21 -29.97
CA TYR A 225 6.80 -16.34 -30.88
C TYR A 225 6.05 -15.73 -32.09
N TYR A 226 6.44 -14.49 -32.45
CA TYR A 226 6.20 -13.75 -33.72
C TYR A 226 4.74 -13.32 -34.04
N SER A 227 4.49 -12.12 -34.56
CA SER A 227 5.09 -11.53 -35.78
C SER A 227 4.80 -10.00 -35.87
N LYS A 228 5.53 -9.16 -36.62
CA LYS A 228 6.57 -9.37 -37.64
C LYS A 228 7.52 -8.15 -37.74
N LEU A 229 8.75 -8.28 -37.26
CA LEU A 229 9.95 -7.58 -37.75
C LEU A 229 11.14 -8.49 -37.43
N ALA A 230 12.08 -8.66 -38.36
CA ALA A 230 12.88 -9.88 -38.43
C ALA A 230 14.18 -9.81 -37.60
N ILE A 231 14.29 -10.70 -36.61
CA ILE A 231 15.56 -11.22 -36.08
C ILE A 231 15.44 -12.74 -36.06
N SER A 232 15.47 -13.35 -37.24
CA SER A 232 15.58 -14.79 -37.42
C SER A 232 17.04 -15.14 -37.66
N ASP A 233 17.76 -15.44 -36.58
CA ASP A 233 18.88 -16.41 -36.51
C ASP A 233 19.67 -16.26 -35.20
N ILE A 234 19.29 -17.06 -34.19
CA ILE A 234 20.12 -17.62 -33.11
C ILE A 234 19.25 -18.74 -32.50
N GLY A 235 19.81 -19.94 -32.31
CA GLY A 235 19.09 -21.08 -31.75
C GLY A 235 20.03 -22.10 -31.11
N PHE A 236 19.46 -23.15 -30.51
CA PHE A 236 20.14 -24.23 -29.76
C PHE A 236 20.80 -23.78 -28.43
N SER A 237 21.01 -24.63 -27.42
CA SER A 237 20.25 -25.82 -26.97
C SER A 237 20.64 -26.22 -25.54
N THR A 238 19.66 -26.68 -24.76
CA THR A 238 19.76 -27.70 -23.69
C THR A 238 21.15 -28.08 -23.10
N ASN A 239 21.38 -27.83 -21.80
CA ASN A 239 21.28 -28.88 -20.75
C ASN A 239 21.77 -28.47 -19.35
N SER A 240 21.07 -29.01 -18.33
CA SER A 240 21.52 -29.33 -16.97
C SER A 240 22.49 -28.39 -16.20
N THR A 241 21.94 -27.67 -15.22
CA THR A 241 22.12 -28.00 -13.78
C THR A 241 20.99 -27.39 -12.94
N THR A 242 20.76 -27.93 -11.74
CA THR A 242 19.71 -27.48 -10.81
C THR A 242 20.28 -26.55 -9.74
N ASP A 243 19.92 -25.27 -9.78
CA ASP A 243 20.15 -24.30 -8.69
C ASP A 243 19.08 -23.19 -8.71
N PRO A 244 18.37 -22.89 -7.60
CA PRO A 244 17.38 -21.81 -7.52
C PRO A 244 17.91 -20.37 -7.56
N SER A 245 19.21 -20.17 -7.81
CA SER A 245 19.92 -18.88 -7.65
C SER A 245 19.61 -17.80 -8.71
N SER A 246 18.86 -18.12 -9.77
CA SER A 246 18.60 -17.21 -10.90
C SER A 246 17.53 -16.12 -10.66
N ARG A 247 16.95 -16.03 -9.45
CA ARG A 247 15.89 -15.05 -9.12
C ARG A 247 16.40 -13.73 -8.52
N ARG A 248 17.29 -13.05 -9.24
CA ARG A 248 17.53 -11.59 -9.24
C ARG A 248 18.64 -11.28 -10.25
N LEU A 249 18.34 -10.49 -11.27
CA LEU A 249 19.32 -9.54 -11.82
C LEU A 249 19.36 -8.38 -10.82
N ILE A 250 20.22 -8.46 -9.81
CA ILE A 250 21.57 -7.88 -9.84
C ILE A 250 21.48 -6.35 -9.76
N SER A 251 21.72 -5.80 -8.58
CA SER A 251 21.51 -4.39 -8.18
C SER A 251 22.57 -3.42 -8.74
N ALA A 252 22.92 -3.56 -10.04
CA ALA A 252 24.29 -3.31 -10.52
C ALA A 252 25.35 -3.97 -9.60
N ASP A 253 24.95 -5.17 -9.14
CA ASP A 253 25.39 -6.05 -8.05
C ASP A 253 25.86 -5.41 -6.72
N ILE A 254 26.83 -4.49 -6.74
CA ILE A 254 27.49 -3.97 -5.53
C ILE A 254 27.83 -2.46 -5.58
N ALA A 255 27.12 -1.68 -6.42
CA ALA A 255 27.70 -0.48 -7.03
C ALA A 255 29.10 -0.81 -7.62
N PHE A 256 29.12 -1.97 -8.29
CA PHE A 256 30.23 -2.86 -8.64
C PHE A 256 31.29 -3.25 -7.58
N ARG A 257 31.57 -2.46 -6.53
CA ARG A 257 32.05 -2.88 -5.17
C ARG A 257 32.50 -1.68 -4.34
N VAL A 258 31.56 -1.05 -3.64
CA VAL A 258 31.76 0.07 -2.68
C VAL A 258 32.20 1.38 -3.35
N LEU A 259 33.30 1.37 -4.09
CA LEU A 259 33.91 2.45 -4.86
C LEU A 259 34.95 1.81 -5.79
N ILE A 260 35.40 2.49 -6.86
CA ILE A 260 36.80 2.29 -7.28
C ILE A 260 37.68 2.98 -6.22
N GLY A 261 38.06 2.22 -5.17
CA GLY A 261 39.15 2.63 -4.28
C GLY A 261 38.83 3.34 -2.97
N ALA A 262 37.70 3.09 -2.28
CA ALA A 262 37.58 3.47 -0.86
C ALA A 262 38.33 2.54 0.12
N ARG A 263 39.06 1.52 -0.38
CA ARG A 263 40.18 0.85 0.30
C ARG A 263 40.99 -0.11 -0.61
N CYS A 264 41.64 0.46 -1.62
CA CYS A 264 42.98 0.02 -2.04
C CYS A 264 43.87 1.26 -1.83
N ALA A 265 44.26 1.60 -0.60
CA ALA A 265 45.23 0.88 0.25
C ALA A 265 46.66 0.94 -0.33
N ALA A 266 47.65 1.07 0.55
CA ALA A 266 48.98 1.53 0.17
C ALA A 266 49.71 0.62 -0.84
N CYS A 267 50.41 1.29 -1.76
CA CYS A 267 51.40 0.76 -2.70
C CYS A 267 50.90 -0.10 -3.87
N CYS A 268 51.70 -0.07 -4.93
CA CYS A 268 51.52 -0.81 -6.18
C CYS A 268 51.58 -2.33 -5.97
N GLU A 269 50.88 -3.08 -6.81
CA GLU A 269 51.59 -3.88 -7.83
C GLU A 269 50.69 -4.21 -9.04
N THR A 270 51.34 -4.65 -10.12
CA THR A 270 50.82 -4.98 -11.45
C THR A 270 49.78 -6.13 -11.43
N SER A 271 48.89 -6.32 -12.42
CA SER A 271 48.83 -5.84 -13.82
C SER A 271 47.41 -5.94 -14.43
N LEU A 272 47.21 -5.29 -15.58
CA LEU A 272 46.09 -5.54 -16.53
C LEU A 272 46.42 -6.68 -17.52
N CYS A 273 45.43 -7.03 -18.37
CA CYS A 273 45.44 -8.06 -19.43
C CYS A 273 45.21 -9.51 -18.92
N THR A 274 44.57 -10.43 -19.66
CA THR A 274 44.17 -10.49 -21.09
C THR A 274 42.75 -11.05 -21.31
N TYR A 275 42.13 -10.70 -22.45
CA TYR A 275 41.11 -11.52 -23.12
C TYR A 275 41.79 -12.66 -23.92
N PHE A 276 41.27 -13.89 -23.94
CA PHE A 276 41.24 -14.81 -25.11
C PHE A 276 40.62 -16.19 -24.76
N HIS A 277 39.90 -16.78 -25.72
CA HIS A 277 39.59 -18.23 -25.85
C HIS A 277 40.56 -18.81 -26.94
N PRO A 278 40.71 -20.14 -27.19
CA PRO A 278 39.74 -21.23 -26.92
C PRO A 278 40.30 -22.63 -26.51
N SER A 279 39.38 -23.60 -26.44
CA SER A 279 39.48 -25.01 -26.91
C SER A 279 39.52 -26.18 -25.89
N SER A 280 38.53 -27.07 -26.08
CA SER A 280 38.59 -28.54 -26.05
C SER A 280 39.12 -29.32 -24.84
N PHE A 281 38.26 -30.12 -24.20
CA PHE A 281 38.31 -31.60 -24.35
C PHE A 281 36.94 -32.25 -24.06
N LYS A 282 36.70 -33.45 -24.61
CA LYS A 282 35.48 -34.27 -24.39
C LYS A 282 35.79 -35.42 -23.43
N LEU A 283 34.80 -35.92 -22.68
CA LEU A 283 34.43 -37.36 -22.63
C LEU A 283 33.25 -37.67 -21.67
N ALA A 284 32.50 -38.71 -22.04
CA ALA A 284 31.53 -39.50 -21.28
C ALA A 284 31.43 -40.88 -22.00
N PRO A 285 30.70 -41.93 -21.53
CA PRO A 285 29.94 -42.12 -20.28
C PRO A 285 30.30 -43.47 -19.57
N SER A 286 29.48 -43.96 -18.61
CA SER A 286 28.83 -45.31 -18.63
C SER A 286 28.61 -46.01 -17.26
N MET A 287 27.44 -46.70 -17.13
CA MET A 287 27.12 -47.92 -16.32
C MET A 287 27.21 -47.86 -14.76
N LEU A 288 26.51 -48.71 -13.96
CA LEU A 288 25.67 -49.91 -14.24
C LEU A 288 24.45 -50.06 -13.28
N THR A 289 23.45 -50.86 -13.70
CA THR A 289 22.26 -51.40 -12.97
C THR A 289 22.64 -52.46 -11.87
N VAL A 290 21.76 -53.03 -11.00
CA VAL A 290 20.71 -54.07 -11.19
C VAL A 290 19.87 -54.24 -9.87
N VAL A 291 18.52 -54.20 -9.80
CA VAL A 291 17.41 -55.25 -9.85
C VAL A 291 17.54 -56.41 -8.80
N ILE A 292 16.51 -56.90 -8.04
CA ILE A 292 15.37 -57.85 -8.31
C ILE A 292 14.49 -57.92 -7.01
N ALA A 293 13.16 -57.69 -7.02
CA ALA A 293 11.98 -58.61 -7.10
C ALA A 293 11.92 -59.78 -6.05
N SER A 294 10.81 -60.39 -5.61
CA SER A 294 9.39 -60.52 -6.01
C SER A 294 8.57 -60.91 -4.72
N THR A 295 7.24 -61.12 -4.57
CA THR A 295 6.01 -61.36 -5.42
C THR A 295 4.78 -60.78 -4.62
N GLY A 296 3.47 -61.09 -4.74
CA GLY A 296 2.61 -62.04 -5.47
C GLY A 296 1.12 -61.90 -5.04
N ALA A 297 0.16 -62.64 -5.64
CA ALA A 297 -1.30 -62.47 -5.37
C ALA A 297 -2.16 -63.72 -5.74
N GLU A 298 -3.42 -63.81 -5.26
CA GLU A 298 -4.42 -64.79 -5.75
C GLU A 298 -5.91 -64.36 -5.55
N LYS A 299 -6.87 -65.08 -6.16
CA LYS A 299 -8.33 -64.76 -6.25
C LYS A 299 -9.22 -66.01 -6.03
N ILE A 300 -10.37 -65.87 -5.35
CA ILE A 300 -11.54 -66.78 -5.46
C ILE A 300 -12.86 -65.96 -5.47
N ILE A 301 -13.95 -66.49 -6.04
CA ILE A 301 -15.19 -65.78 -6.44
C ILE A 301 -16.48 -66.53 -6.01
N LEU A 302 -17.59 -65.78 -5.84
CA LEU A 302 -19.02 -66.18 -5.77
C LEU A 302 -19.58 -67.01 -4.59
N ARG A 303 -20.52 -66.42 -3.82
CA ARG A 303 -21.97 -66.77 -3.79
C ARG A 303 -22.79 -65.96 -2.77
N SER A 304 -24.11 -65.93 -2.95
CA SER A 304 -25.14 -65.50 -1.97
C SER A 304 -26.49 -66.15 -2.36
N PRO A 305 -27.62 -65.99 -1.61
CA PRO A 305 -27.80 -65.53 -0.23
C PRO A 305 -28.64 -66.52 0.64
N THR A 306 -28.88 -66.23 1.93
CA THR A 306 -30.21 -66.22 2.63
C THR A 306 -30.14 -66.26 4.19
N ALA A 307 -31.31 -66.08 4.82
CA ALA A 307 -31.72 -66.49 6.18
C ALA A 307 -31.19 -65.77 7.45
N MET A 308 -29.92 -65.37 7.59
CA MET A 308 -29.41 -64.96 8.93
C MET A 308 -29.50 -63.45 9.32
N VAL A 309 -30.19 -62.60 8.56
CA VAL A 309 -30.16 -61.13 8.76
C VAL A 309 -31.28 -60.59 9.68
N ARG A 310 -32.44 -61.28 9.78
CA ARG A 310 -33.66 -60.69 10.37
C ARG A 310 -33.65 -60.54 11.91
N ARG A 311 -32.89 -61.36 12.65
CA ARG A 311 -32.83 -61.30 14.13
C ARG A 311 -31.96 -60.15 14.67
N ARG A 312 -30.83 -59.79 14.03
CA ARG A 312 -29.91 -58.77 14.56
C ARG A 312 -30.50 -57.34 14.52
N ARG A 313 -31.28 -56.99 13.48
CA ARG A 313 -31.95 -55.67 13.40
C ARG A 313 -32.95 -55.43 14.54
N ALA A 314 -33.64 -56.48 15.01
CA ALA A 314 -34.64 -56.36 16.07
C ALA A 314 -34.02 -56.06 17.47
N LEU A 315 -32.82 -56.56 17.77
CA LEU A 315 -32.10 -56.14 18.97
C LEU A 315 -31.62 -54.69 18.86
N LEU A 316 -31.00 -54.32 17.72
CA LEU A 316 -30.42 -52.99 17.54
C LEU A 316 -31.47 -51.87 17.73
N ILE A 317 -32.66 -52.05 17.16
CA ILE A 317 -33.77 -51.09 17.30
C ILE A 317 -34.26 -51.01 18.76
N ARG A 318 -34.33 -52.13 19.48
CA ARG A 318 -34.69 -52.12 20.91
C ARG A 318 -33.64 -51.41 21.77
N SER A 319 -32.36 -51.59 21.49
CA SER A 319 -31.27 -50.88 22.17
C SER A 319 -31.34 -49.36 21.92
N ILE A 320 -31.61 -48.93 20.69
CA ILE A 320 -31.75 -47.51 20.34
C ILE A 320 -32.96 -46.88 21.06
N ILE A 321 -34.11 -47.54 21.08
CA ILE A 321 -35.31 -47.06 21.80
C ILE A 321 -35.05 -46.99 23.31
N PHE A 322 -34.38 -47.99 23.89
CA PHE A 322 -34.01 -47.98 25.31
C PHE A 322 -33.09 -46.81 25.67
N LEU A 323 -32.07 -46.54 24.87
CA LEU A 323 -31.17 -45.39 25.05
C LEU A 323 -31.90 -44.04 24.92
N PHE A 324 -32.86 -43.93 23.99
CA PHE A 324 -33.67 -42.72 23.83
C PHE A 324 -34.55 -42.43 25.07
N VAL A 325 -35.20 -43.46 25.61
CA VAL A 325 -36.00 -43.35 26.85
C VAL A 325 -35.12 -43.02 28.05
N LEU A 326 -33.96 -43.65 28.18
CA LEU A 326 -33.00 -43.38 29.27
C LEU A 326 -32.51 -41.92 29.24
N ASN A 327 -32.20 -41.40 28.05
CA ASN A 327 -31.76 -40.01 27.87
C ASN A 327 -32.91 -39.01 28.17
N SER A 328 -34.13 -39.31 27.72
CA SER A 328 -35.32 -38.50 28.04
C SER A 328 -35.62 -38.44 29.54
N LEU A 329 -35.46 -39.56 30.26
CA LEU A 329 -35.60 -39.60 31.72
C LEU A 329 -34.48 -38.84 32.43
N SER A 330 -33.24 -38.94 31.96
CA SER A 330 -32.11 -38.15 32.48
C SER A 330 -32.35 -36.65 32.35
N LEU A 331 -32.88 -36.21 31.20
CA LEU A 331 -33.22 -34.81 30.95
C LEU A 331 -34.40 -34.33 31.82
N ALA A 332 -35.40 -35.18 32.04
CA ALA A 332 -36.48 -34.89 32.98
C ALA A 332 -35.96 -34.73 34.42
N PHE A 333 -35.12 -35.65 34.90
CA PHE A 333 -34.48 -35.54 36.22
C PHE A 333 -33.62 -34.28 36.36
N TYR A 334 -32.89 -33.88 35.31
CA TYR A 334 -32.11 -32.64 35.30
C TYR A 334 -33.00 -31.41 35.59
N PHE A 335 -34.14 -31.28 34.89
CA PHE A 335 -35.08 -30.17 35.12
C PHE A 335 -35.86 -30.27 36.44
N PHE A 336 -36.24 -31.46 36.90
CA PHE A 336 -36.91 -31.63 38.20
C PHE A 336 -35.98 -31.35 39.40
N LEU A 337 -34.68 -31.57 39.27
CA LEU A 337 -33.69 -31.29 40.32
C LEU A 337 -33.20 -29.83 40.32
N HIS A 338 -33.34 -29.09 39.22
CA HIS A 338 -32.91 -27.69 39.10
C HIS A 338 -34.09 -26.71 39.07
N SER A 339 -34.87 -26.67 40.15
CA SER A 339 -35.75 -25.52 40.41
C SER A 339 -34.92 -24.32 40.90
N PRO A 340 -35.08 -23.10 40.34
CA PRO A 340 -34.22 -21.97 40.66
C PRO A 340 -34.56 -21.35 42.02
N THR A 341 -33.66 -21.48 42.99
CA THR A 341 -33.68 -20.70 44.22
C THR A 341 -33.03 -19.33 43.99
N HIS A 342 -33.73 -18.25 44.33
CA HIS A 342 -33.16 -16.90 44.31
C HIS A 342 -32.25 -16.65 45.52
N PRO A 343 -31.10 -16.00 45.30
CA PRO A 343 -30.56 -15.02 46.24
C PRO A 343 -30.51 -13.61 45.63
N THR A 344 -30.70 -12.59 46.47
CA THR A 344 -30.47 -11.17 46.16
C THR A 344 -28.97 -10.81 46.19
N PRO A 345 -28.56 -9.68 45.62
CA PRO A 345 -27.26 -9.62 44.92
C PRO A 345 -26.09 -9.07 45.75
N GLU A 346 -24.90 -9.58 45.45
CA GLU A 346 -23.63 -8.84 45.61
C GLU A 346 -22.87 -8.78 44.28
N THR A 347 -22.06 -7.74 44.13
CA THR A 347 -21.59 -7.21 42.84
C THR A 347 -20.41 -7.97 42.22
N LEU A 348 -20.58 -8.45 40.98
CA LEU A 348 -19.50 -8.45 39.99
C LEU A 348 -20.06 -8.45 38.55
N ASN A 349 -20.01 -7.29 37.88
CA ASN A 349 -20.57 -7.14 36.53
C ASN A 349 -19.60 -7.64 35.44
N SER A 350 -19.83 -8.86 34.93
CA SER A 350 -19.33 -9.30 33.61
C SER A 350 -20.51 -9.61 32.69
N SER A 351 -20.95 -8.61 31.92
CA SER A 351 -22.10 -8.74 31.02
C SER A 351 -21.77 -9.57 29.77
N VAL A 352 -22.03 -10.87 29.84
CA VAL A 352 -22.12 -11.74 28.65
C VAL A 352 -23.30 -11.26 27.81
N THR A 353 -23.03 -10.37 26.85
CA THR A 353 -24.03 -9.82 25.95
C THR A 353 -24.25 -10.78 24.78
N THR A 354 -25.50 -11.20 24.60
CA THR A 354 -25.95 -11.85 23.37
C THR A 354 -25.75 -10.88 22.20
N THR A 355 -24.86 -11.23 21.28
CA THR A 355 -24.30 -10.29 20.29
C THR A 355 -25.23 -10.14 19.09
N SER A 356 -26.32 -9.39 19.27
CA SER A 356 -27.14 -8.91 18.15
C SER A 356 -26.29 -8.07 17.19
N LEU A 357 -26.40 -8.34 15.89
CA LEU A 357 -25.78 -7.49 14.87
C LEU A 357 -26.31 -6.06 15.00
N LYS A 358 -25.41 -5.08 14.91
CA LYS A 358 -25.78 -3.66 14.94
C LYS A 358 -26.52 -3.33 13.63
N PRO A 359 -27.71 -2.72 13.69
CA PRO A 359 -28.36 -2.22 12.49
C PRO A 359 -27.49 -1.12 11.85
N TRP A 360 -27.63 -0.94 10.53
CA TRP A 360 -27.17 0.30 9.91
C TRP A 360 -27.87 1.50 10.58
N PRO A 361 -27.18 2.63 10.81
CA PRO A 361 -27.85 3.85 11.24
C PRO A 361 -28.96 4.22 10.24
N PHE A 362 -30.06 4.80 10.72
CA PHE A 362 -31.19 5.17 9.88
C PHE A 362 -30.86 6.43 9.05
N LEU A 363 -30.10 6.21 7.97
CA LEU A 363 -29.70 7.22 7.01
C LEU A 363 -30.46 6.97 5.71
N PRO A 364 -31.12 8.00 5.12
CA PRO A 364 -31.62 7.87 3.76
C PRO A 364 -30.43 7.74 2.82
N SER A 365 -30.19 6.55 2.28
CA SER A 365 -29.15 6.38 1.26
C SER A 365 -29.52 7.26 0.07
N PHE A 366 -28.70 8.26 -0.25
CA PHE A 366 -29.00 9.27 -1.25
C PHE A 366 -29.16 8.65 -2.64
N LEU A 367 -28.40 7.58 -2.90
CA LEU A 367 -28.53 6.73 -4.06
C LEU A 367 -28.74 5.28 -3.59
N PRO A 368 -29.57 4.46 -4.26
CA PRO A 368 -29.61 3.03 -4.01
C PRO A 368 -28.22 2.40 -4.20
N TRP A 369 -27.85 1.42 -3.38
CA TRP A 369 -26.64 0.60 -3.59
C TRP A 369 -26.83 -0.50 -4.65
N ASN A 370 -27.98 -0.48 -5.35
CA ASN A 370 -28.27 -1.25 -6.55
C ASN A 370 -28.72 -0.29 -7.66
N THR A 371 -27.77 0.25 -8.42
CA THR A 371 -28.07 1.02 -9.64
C THR A 371 -27.94 0.13 -10.87
N SER A 372 -29.10 -0.26 -11.41
CA SER A 372 -29.28 -0.64 -12.81
C SER A 372 -30.04 0.50 -13.50
N PRO A 373 -29.53 1.12 -14.58
CA PRO A 373 -28.25 0.85 -15.26
C PRO A 373 -27.02 1.19 -14.41
N LYS A 374 -25.90 0.56 -14.75
CA LYS A 374 -24.60 0.72 -14.06
C LYS A 374 -24.06 2.15 -14.25
N PRO A 375 -23.35 2.73 -13.27
CA PRO A 375 -22.81 4.08 -13.39
C PRO A 375 -21.72 4.15 -14.49
N PRO A 376 -21.60 5.28 -15.22
CA PRO A 376 -20.55 5.45 -16.23
C PRO A 376 -19.16 5.34 -15.63
N LEU A 377 -18.21 4.70 -16.33
CA LEU A 377 -16.88 4.37 -15.76
C LEU A 377 -16.17 5.58 -15.13
N ARG A 378 -16.16 6.74 -15.80
CA ARG A 378 -15.62 8.00 -15.24
C ARG A 378 -16.75 8.86 -14.66
N SER A 379 -17.40 8.37 -13.60
CA SER A 379 -18.38 9.11 -12.79
C SER A 379 -18.09 8.96 -11.30
N CYS A 380 -18.53 9.91 -10.48
CA CYS A 380 -18.24 9.88 -9.05
C CYS A 380 -18.92 8.70 -8.33
N GLU A 381 -20.09 8.28 -8.79
CA GLU A 381 -20.74 7.05 -8.28
C GLU A 381 -19.99 5.78 -8.70
N ALA A 382 -19.40 5.72 -9.90
CA ALA A 382 -18.52 4.61 -10.29
C ALA A 382 -17.17 4.61 -9.56
N TYR A 383 -16.73 5.78 -9.05
CA TYR A 383 -15.47 5.89 -8.32
C TYR A 383 -15.65 5.57 -6.83
N PHE A 384 -16.60 6.24 -6.16
CA PHE A 384 -16.82 6.14 -4.71
C PHE A 384 -17.86 5.07 -4.29
N GLY A 385 -18.70 4.57 -5.21
CA GLY A 385 -19.86 3.73 -4.88
C GLY A 385 -20.02 2.51 -5.76
N ASN A 386 -21.14 2.45 -6.49
CA ASN A 386 -21.59 1.33 -7.33
C ASN A 386 -20.69 1.03 -8.56
N GLY A 387 -19.41 1.46 -8.57
CA GLY A 387 -18.42 1.05 -9.55
C GLY A 387 -18.18 -0.46 -9.57
N PHE A 388 -18.24 -1.08 -8.40
CA PHE A 388 -18.17 -2.53 -8.17
C PHE A 388 -19.45 -3.24 -8.66
N SER A 389 -19.77 -3.08 -9.94
CA SER A 389 -21.02 -3.52 -10.58
C SER A 389 -20.82 -4.68 -11.56
N ARG A 390 -19.58 -5.13 -11.79
CA ARG A 390 -19.30 -6.34 -12.57
C ARG A 390 -19.08 -7.52 -11.63
N ARG A 391 -20.18 -8.20 -11.26
CA ARG A 391 -20.13 -9.53 -10.64
C ARG A 391 -19.42 -10.51 -11.57
N ILE A 392 -18.46 -11.24 -11.02
CA ILE A 392 -17.75 -12.38 -11.59
C ILE A 392 -17.91 -13.52 -10.59
N ASP A 393 -18.67 -14.56 -10.92
CA ASP A 393 -18.70 -15.79 -10.13
C ASP A 393 -17.49 -16.64 -10.51
N ALA A 394 -16.68 -17.04 -9.53
CA ALA A 394 -15.50 -17.88 -9.74
C ALA A 394 -15.81 -19.36 -9.46
N HIS A 395 -16.63 -19.62 -8.45
CA HIS A 395 -17.16 -20.94 -8.13
C HIS A 395 -18.57 -20.83 -7.53
N GLY A 396 -19.43 -21.81 -7.79
CA GLY A 396 -20.74 -21.91 -7.17
C GLY A 396 -21.25 -23.34 -7.13
N GLY A 397 -21.51 -23.85 -5.92
CA GLY A 397 -22.01 -25.19 -5.68
C GLY A 397 -22.20 -25.45 -4.19
N GLY A 398 -21.49 -26.43 -3.62
CA GLY A 398 -21.57 -26.78 -2.19
C GLY A 398 -21.12 -25.64 -1.28
N GLY A 399 -19.98 -25.03 -1.60
CA GLY A 399 -19.61 -23.65 -1.24
C GLY A 399 -19.74 -22.71 -2.45
N TRP A 400 -19.39 -21.43 -2.29
CA TRP A 400 -19.35 -20.48 -3.41
C TRP A 400 -18.33 -19.38 -3.19
N PHE A 401 -17.82 -18.80 -4.28
CA PHE A 401 -16.92 -17.64 -4.26
C PHE A 401 -17.12 -16.76 -5.50
N ARG A 402 -17.23 -15.44 -5.29
CA ARG A 402 -17.43 -14.44 -6.36
C ARG A 402 -16.79 -13.11 -6.02
N CYS A 403 -16.55 -12.28 -7.03
CA CYS A 403 -16.04 -10.93 -6.90
C CYS A 403 -16.93 -9.91 -7.62
N PHE A 404 -17.12 -8.75 -7.01
CA PHE A 404 -17.62 -7.55 -7.67
C PHE A 404 -16.41 -6.71 -8.08
N TYR A 405 -16.14 -6.64 -9.38
CA TYR A 405 -15.03 -5.87 -9.93
C TYR A 405 -15.46 -4.44 -10.25
N SER A 406 -14.68 -3.45 -9.80
CA SER A 406 -14.75 -2.07 -10.27
C SER A 406 -13.74 -1.85 -11.37
N ALA A 407 -14.23 -1.70 -12.61
CA ALA A 407 -13.39 -1.39 -13.76
C ALA A 407 -12.78 0.02 -13.71
N THR A 408 -13.35 0.92 -12.90
CA THR A 408 -12.80 2.26 -12.67
C THR A 408 -11.63 2.21 -11.68
N LEU A 409 -11.85 1.65 -10.49
CA LEU A 409 -10.80 1.53 -9.47
C LEU A 409 -9.76 0.45 -9.83
N ARG A 410 -10.07 -0.46 -10.77
CA ARG A 410 -9.24 -1.62 -11.14
C ARG A 410 -8.93 -2.49 -9.90
N SER A 411 -9.98 -2.81 -9.14
CA SER A 411 -9.93 -3.57 -7.89
C SER A 411 -11.26 -4.29 -7.66
N SER A 412 -11.29 -5.27 -6.75
CA SER A 412 -12.48 -6.07 -6.45
C SER A 412 -12.85 -6.06 -4.97
N ILE A 413 -14.15 -6.18 -4.70
CA ILE A 413 -14.69 -6.65 -3.43
C ILE A 413 -15.10 -8.10 -3.66
N CYS A 414 -14.55 -9.04 -2.90
CA CYS A 414 -14.85 -10.47 -3.09
C CYS A 414 -15.59 -11.04 -1.89
N GLU A 415 -16.32 -12.13 -2.09
CA GLU A 415 -17.06 -12.80 -1.04
C GLU A 415 -17.28 -14.28 -1.36
N GLY A 416 -17.41 -15.08 -0.30
CA GLY A 416 -17.69 -16.51 -0.41
C GLY A 416 -18.51 -17.03 0.76
N GLY A 417 -19.15 -18.17 0.54
CA GLY A 417 -19.92 -18.89 1.54
C GLY A 417 -19.40 -20.31 1.75
N ARG A 418 -19.37 -20.75 3.00
CA ARG A 418 -18.67 -21.97 3.46
C ARG A 418 -17.17 -21.89 3.16
N LEU A 419 -16.60 -20.72 3.45
CA LEU A 419 -15.16 -20.46 3.45
C LEU A 419 -14.59 -20.85 4.83
N ARG A 420 -13.53 -21.66 4.84
CA ARG A 420 -12.70 -21.95 6.01
C ARG A 420 -11.45 -21.06 5.99
N MET A 421 -11.07 -20.54 7.15
CA MET A 421 -9.80 -19.90 7.44
C MET A 421 -9.04 -20.75 8.44
N ASP A 422 -7.75 -20.96 8.22
CA ASP A 422 -6.85 -21.68 9.13
C ASP A 422 -5.80 -20.71 9.69
N PRO A 423 -5.98 -20.16 10.90
CA PRO A 423 -5.04 -19.23 11.51
C PRO A 423 -3.63 -19.79 11.69
N SER A 424 -3.44 -21.11 11.70
CA SER A 424 -2.10 -21.72 11.83
C SER A 424 -1.24 -21.44 10.59
N LYS A 425 -1.84 -21.57 9.40
CA LYS A 425 -1.25 -21.41 8.06
C LYS A 425 -1.09 -19.94 7.60
N ILE A 426 -1.41 -18.97 8.44
CA ILE A 426 -1.19 -17.53 8.16
C ILE A 426 0.00 -17.07 8.99
N LYS A 427 1.14 -16.81 8.39
CA LYS A 427 2.37 -16.40 9.08
C LYS A 427 2.34 -14.88 9.32
N MET A 428 2.07 -14.50 10.57
CA MET A 428 2.09 -13.13 11.10
C MET A 428 2.05 -13.16 12.65
N SER A 429 2.31 -12.02 13.29
CA SER A 429 2.12 -11.78 14.73
C SER A 429 0.67 -11.96 15.18
N VAL A 430 0.45 -12.03 16.51
CA VAL A 430 -0.87 -12.30 17.08
C VAL A 430 -1.86 -11.15 16.85
N GLY A 431 -1.36 -9.92 16.80
CA GLY A 431 -2.17 -8.72 16.60
C GLY A 431 -3.01 -8.37 17.84
N GLY A 432 -3.40 -7.11 17.92
CA GLY A 432 -4.19 -6.58 19.03
C GLY A 432 -3.45 -6.50 20.37
N GLU A 433 -2.13 -6.73 20.39
CA GLU A 433 -1.30 -6.48 21.57
C GLU A 433 -1.23 -4.98 21.88
N GLY A 434 -0.71 -4.57 23.04
CA GLY A 434 -0.49 -3.15 23.31
C GLY A 434 0.70 -2.60 22.50
N LEU A 435 0.60 -1.37 21.99
CA LEU A 435 1.70 -0.70 21.26
C LEU A 435 3.06 -0.79 21.99
N LYS A 436 3.06 -0.62 23.32
CA LYS A 436 4.26 -0.70 24.17
C LYS A 436 4.97 -2.07 24.13
N SER A 437 4.24 -3.17 23.92
CA SER A 437 4.81 -4.53 23.85
C SER A 437 5.31 -4.93 22.45
N VAL A 438 5.05 -4.11 21.41
CA VAL A 438 5.45 -4.40 20.02
C VAL A 438 6.48 -3.42 19.46
N MET A 439 6.95 -2.44 20.24
CA MET A 439 7.88 -1.42 19.77
C MET A 439 9.18 -2.04 19.26
N GLY A 440 9.46 -1.86 17.96
CA GLY A 440 10.63 -2.41 17.27
C GLY A 440 10.34 -3.69 16.46
N ARG A 441 9.10 -4.20 16.47
CA ARG A 441 8.63 -5.24 15.54
C ARG A 441 8.72 -4.77 14.08
N ARG A 442 9.00 -5.70 13.17
CA ARG A 442 9.16 -5.46 11.72
C ARG A 442 7.85 -5.58 10.94
N GLU A 443 7.84 -5.06 9.72
CA GLU A 443 6.68 -5.11 8.82
C GLU A 443 6.37 -6.55 8.38
N GLU A 444 7.42 -7.30 8.07
CA GLU A 444 7.39 -8.74 7.72
C GLU A 444 6.96 -9.65 8.89
N GLU A 445 6.78 -9.09 10.09
CA GLU A 445 6.26 -9.78 11.27
C GLU A 445 4.78 -9.46 11.53
N GLU A 446 4.18 -8.46 10.86
CA GLU A 446 2.79 -8.04 11.08
C GLU A 446 1.91 -8.17 9.84
N LEU A 447 2.44 -8.00 8.63
CA LEU A 447 1.69 -8.28 7.40
C LEU A 447 1.60 -9.80 7.17
N PRO A 448 0.45 -10.32 6.70
CA PRO A 448 0.24 -11.75 6.53
C PRO A 448 0.98 -12.34 5.33
N GLU A 449 1.74 -13.40 5.58
CA GLU A 449 2.21 -14.34 4.56
C GLU A 449 1.31 -15.59 4.59
N PHE A 450 0.66 -15.91 3.48
CA PHE A 450 -0.39 -16.94 3.41
C PHE A 450 0.14 -18.26 2.85
N GLU A 451 0.14 -19.33 3.65
CA GLU A 451 0.47 -20.67 3.14
C GLU A 451 -0.69 -21.26 2.33
N SER A 452 -0.38 -22.20 1.43
CA SER A 452 -1.37 -22.88 0.58
C SER A 452 -2.44 -23.60 1.41
N GLY A 453 -3.71 -23.25 1.22
CA GLY A 453 -4.83 -23.76 2.01
C GLY A 453 -4.99 -23.07 3.38
N SER A 454 -4.37 -21.91 3.61
CA SER A 454 -4.74 -21.02 4.73
C SER A 454 -6.19 -20.52 4.62
N PHE A 455 -6.72 -20.50 3.40
CA PHE A 455 -8.15 -20.42 3.13
C PHE A 455 -8.58 -21.61 2.27
N GLU A 456 -9.77 -22.14 2.52
CA GLU A 456 -10.33 -23.33 1.87
C GLU A 456 -11.82 -23.11 1.57
N VAL A 457 -12.28 -23.52 0.38
CA VAL A 457 -13.69 -23.45 -0.03
C VAL A 457 -14.18 -24.86 -0.35
N GLU A 458 -15.39 -25.19 0.08
CA GLU A 458 -16.02 -26.46 -0.24
C GLU A 458 -16.40 -26.53 -1.73
N GLY A 459 -15.87 -27.53 -2.44
CA GLY A 459 -16.16 -27.73 -3.86
C GLY A 459 -17.55 -28.30 -4.14
N ASP A 460 -17.84 -28.53 -5.42
CA ASP A 460 -19.05 -29.18 -5.91
C ASP A 460 -18.81 -30.59 -6.48
N GLY A 461 -17.57 -31.05 -6.50
CA GLY A 461 -17.15 -32.32 -7.11
C GLY A 461 -17.02 -32.27 -8.64
N SER A 462 -17.13 -31.09 -9.27
CA SER A 462 -16.91 -30.92 -10.72
C SER A 462 -15.44 -31.00 -11.11
N GLU A 463 -15.18 -31.16 -12.40
CA GLU A 463 -13.82 -31.31 -12.94
C GLU A 463 -12.91 -30.08 -12.74
N GLY A 464 -13.51 -28.91 -12.45
CA GLY A 464 -12.81 -27.67 -12.09
C GLY A 464 -12.54 -27.52 -10.57
N SER A 465 -13.32 -28.19 -9.72
CA SER A 465 -13.17 -28.14 -8.25
C SER A 465 -12.38 -29.34 -7.70
N ARG A 466 -11.25 -29.64 -8.34
CA ARG A 466 -10.33 -30.71 -7.91
C ARG A 466 -9.77 -30.38 -6.53
N VAL A 467 -9.95 -31.29 -5.57
CA VAL A 467 -9.52 -31.10 -4.18
C VAL A 467 -8.01 -30.91 -4.07
N GLY A 468 -7.60 -29.95 -3.23
CA GLY A 468 -6.22 -29.45 -3.17
C GLY A 468 -5.83 -28.53 -4.33
N GLY A 469 -6.66 -28.38 -5.36
CA GLY A 469 -6.50 -27.40 -6.43
C GLY A 469 -6.80 -25.96 -5.98
N ARG A 470 -6.34 -24.97 -6.76
CA ARG A 470 -6.61 -23.56 -6.49
C ARG A 470 -8.09 -23.23 -6.78
N VAL A 471 -8.73 -22.42 -5.91
CA VAL A 471 -10.08 -21.88 -6.16
C VAL A 471 -10.06 -20.81 -7.27
N LEU A 472 -8.91 -20.15 -7.45
CA LEU A 472 -8.68 -19.07 -8.38
C LEU A 472 -7.37 -19.33 -9.13
N ASP A 473 -7.37 -19.13 -10.44
CA ASP A 473 -6.17 -19.18 -11.28
C ASP A 473 -5.48 -17.81 -11.41
N GLU A 474 -4.30 -17.80 -12.01
CA GLU A 474 -3.51 -16.57 -12.22
C GLU A 474 -4.23 -15.60 -13.17
N GLU A 475 -4.94 -16.09 -14.19
CA GLU A 475 -5.70 -15.23 -15.13
C GLU A 475 -6.83 -14.47 -14.43
N PHE A 476 -7.55 -15.12 -13.49
CA PHE A 476 -8.55 -14.48 -12.65
C PHE A 476 -7.92 -13.41 -11.75
N LEU A 477 -6.83 -13.77 -11.07
CA LEU A 477 -6.14 -12.86 -10.15
C LEU A 477 -5.60 -11.64 -10.91
N ASP A 478 -4.91 -11.81 -12.04
CA ASP A 478 -4.37 -10.69 -12.83
C ASP A 478 -5.47 -9.80 -13.43
N ARG A 479 -6.62 -10.38 -13.79
CA ARG A 479 -7.72 -9.62 -14.39
C ARG A 479 -8.57 -8.86 -13.39
N TYR A 480 -8.73 -9.37 -12.17
CA TYR A 480 -9.69 -8.84 -11.19
C TYR A 480 -9.08 -8.38 -9.86
N VAL A 481 -7.87 -8.83 -9.52
CA VAL A 481 -7.07 -8.43 -8.35
C VAL A 481 -5.59 -8.21 -8.79
N PRO A 482 -5.35 -7.26 -9.72
CA PRO A 482 -4.04 -7.04 -10.33
C PRO A 482 -3.03 -6.53 -9.29
N GLN A 483 -1.77 -6.92 -9.42
CA GLN A 483 -0.68 -6.30 -8.66
C GLN A 483 -0.48 -4.86 -9.15
N GLY A 484 -1.10 -3.90 -8.44
CA GLY A 484 -0.88 -2.47 -8.67
C GLY A 484 0.46 -1.99 -8.09
N ALA A 485 0.60 -0.67 -7.92
CA ALA A 485 1.78 -0.04 -7.30
C ALA A 485 1.90 -0.27 -5.77
N ILE A 486 1.48 -1.43 -5.27
CA ILE A 486 1.53 -1.84 -3.86
C ILE A 486 2.44 -3.06 -3.76
N HIS A 487 3.66 -2.88 -3.24
CA HIS A 487 4.69 -3.93 -3.18
C HIS A 487 4.27 -5.21 -2.43
N PHE A 488 3.24 -5.16 -1.57
CA PHE A 488 2.75 -6.32 -0.83
C PHE A 488 1.21 -6.37 -0.85
N HIS A 489 0.64 -7.02 -1.87
CA HIS A 489 -0.81 -7.10 -2.06
C HIS A 489 -1.42 -8.28 -1.28
N THR A 490 -1.63 -8.09 0.01
CA THR A 490 -2.09 -9.13 0.95
C THR A 490 -3.41 -9.80 0.54
N MET A 491 -4.41 -9.04 0.09
CA MET A 491 -5.68 -9.59 -0.41
C MET A 491 -5.46 -10.57 -1.58
N ARG A 492 -4.54 -10.26 -2.50
CA ARG A 492 -4.20 -11.18 -3.59
C ARG A 492 -3.54 -12.45 -3.05
N GLY A 493 -2.59 -12.34 -2.13
CA GLY A 493 -1.95 -13.49 -1.49
C GLY A 493 -2.94 -14.40 -0.73
N LEU A 494 -3.93 -13.80 -0.07
CA LEU A 494 -5.05 -14.49 0.59
C LEU A 494 -5.88 -15.27 -0.45
N MET A 495 -6.23 -14.64 -1.56
CA MET A 495 -7.01 -15.26 -2.64
C MET A 495 -6.21 -16.33 -3.40
N GLU A 496 -4.92 -16.13 -3.61
CA GLU A 496 -3.99 -17.10 -4.20
C GLU A 496 -3.75 -18.32 -3.29
N SER A 497 -3.96 -18.19 -1.97
CA SER A 497 -3.85 -19.30 -1.03
C SER A 497 -5.05 -20.25 -1.05
N MET A 498 -6.20 -19.84 -1.62
CA MET A 498 -7.47 -20.56 -1.53
C MET A 498 -7.45 -21.93 -2.22
N ARG A 499 -7.84 -23.00 -1.50
CA ARG A 499 -7.92 -24.37 -2.04
C ARG A 499 -9.31 -24.99 -1.96
N PHE A 500 -9.63 -25.91 -2.88
CA PHE A 500 -10.85 -26.71 -2.79
C PHE A 500 -10.70 -27.87 -1.79
N VAL A 501 -11.77 -28.14 -1.03
CA VAL A 501 -11.93 -29.36 -0.19
C VAL A 501 -13.18 -30.15 -0.62
N GLU A 502 -13.24 -31.43 -0.24
CA GLU A 502 -14.35 -32.33 -0.59
C GLU A 502 -15.71 -31.80 -0.06
N PRO A 503 -16.82 -32.03 -0.79
CA PRO A 503 -18.16 -31.69 -0.32
C PRO A 503 -18.47 -32.34 1.05
N GLY A 504 -18.91 -31.52 2.00
CA GLY A 504 -19.19 -31.93 3.39
C GLY A 504 -17.98 -31.98 4.35
N GLU A 505 -16.74 -32.00 3.86
CA GLU A 505 -15.52 -32.20 4.67
C GLU A 505 -14.84 -30.87 5.11
N LEU A 506 -15.59 -29.76 5.13
CA LEU A 506 -15.09 -28.49 5.66
C LEU A 506 -14.95 -28.59 7.20
N GLN A 507 -13.78 -29.00 7.69
CA GLN A 507 -13.55 -29.25 9.12
C GLN A 507 -13.26 -27.96 9.91
N CYS A 508 -14.16 -27.63 10.84
CA CYS A 508 -14.22 -26.32 11.52
C CYS A 508 -14.16 -26.49 13.04
N SER A 509 -13.27 -25.74 13.71
CA SER A 509 -13.25 -25.63 15.18
C SER A 509 -14.35 -24.68 15.68
N GLN A 510 -14.72 -23.69 14.85
CA GLN A 510 -15.83 -22.78 15.09
C GLN A 510 -16.53 -22.45 13.77
N TRP A 511 -17.86 -22.30 13.80
CA TRP A 511 -18.60 -21.60 12.75
C TRP A 511 -18.94 -20.16 13.18
N ILE A 512 -19.03 -19.26 12.20
CA ILE A 512 -19.64 -17.94 12.33
C ILE A 512 -20.78 -17.90 11.30
N GLU A 513 -22.00 -17.69 11.80
CA GLU A 513 -23.24 -17.77 11.01
C GLU A 513 -23.55 -16.42 10.35
N GLU A 514 -23.16 -15.33 11.00
CA GLU A 514 -23.37 -13.95 10.59
C GLU A 514 -22.33 -13.48 9.53
N PRO A 515 -22.72 -12.58 8.61
CA PRO A 515 -21.79 -11.98 7.65
C PRO A 515 -20.59 -11.33 8.33
N THR A 516 -19.39 -11.72 7.88
CA THR A 516 -18.13 -11.27 8.46
C THR A 516 -17.22 -10.66 7.38
N ILE A 517 -16.71 -9.45 7.62
CA ILE A 517 -15.72 -8.82 6.76
C ILE A 517 -14.30 -9.09 7.25
N LEU A 518 -13.45 -9.54 6.33
CA LEU A 518 -12.02 -9.75 6.53
C LEU A 518 -11.29 -8.53 5.97
N VAL A 519 -10.46 -7.91 6.81
CA VAL A 519 -9.70 -6.69 6.49
C VAL A 519 -8.24 -6.90 6.86
N THR A 520 -7.32 -6.67 5.92
CA THR A 520 -5.90 -6.49 6.25
C THR A 520 -5.62 -4.99 6.19
N ARG A 521 -5.32 -4.37 7.34
CA ARG A 521 -5.01 -2.93 7.40
C ARG A 521 -3.68 -2.65 6.72
N PHE A 522 -3.53 -1.47 6.11
CA PHE A 522 -2.21 -1.02 5.64
C PHE A 522 -1.41 -0.35 6.77
N GLU A 523 -2.08 0.45 7.61
CA GLU A 523 -1.49 1.12 8.77
C GLU A 523 -2.54 1.22 9.89
N TYR A 524 -2.10 1.27 11.15
CA TYR A 524 -2.97 1.25 12.32
C TYR A 524 -2.88 2.50 13.22
N ALA A 525 -1.84 3.33 13.08
CA ALA A 525 -1.65 4.53 13.89
C ALA A 525 -1.96 5.83 13.13
N ASN A 526 -1.76 5.86 11.80
CA ASN A 526 -2.04 7.02 10.97
C ASN A 526 -3.53 7.07 10.56
N LEU A 527 -4.23 8.10 11.06
CA LEU A 527 -5.65 8.34 10.78
C LEU A 527 -5.99 8.40 9.29
N PHE A 528 -5.13 8.97 8.43
CA PHE A 528 -5.44 9.06 7.00
C PHE A 528 -5.55 7.68 6.35
N HIS A 529 -4.56 6.80 6.59
CA HIS A 529 -4.56 5.43 6.04
C HIS A 529 -5.70 4.59 6.66
N THR A 530 -5.90 4.70 7.97
CA THR A 530 -6.97 3.97 8.67
C THR A 530 -8.37 4.39 8.20
N VAL A 531 -8.59 5.66 7.84
CA VAL A 531 -9.85 6.12 7.22
C VAL A 531 -10.06 5.50 5.84
N THR A 532 -9.00 5.27 5.04
CA THR A 532 -9.17 4.58 3.75
C THR A 532 -9.53 3.10 3.92
N ASP A 533 -9.03 2.45 4.99
CA ASP A 533 -9.44 1.08 5.35
C ASP A 533 -10.88 1.05 5.91
N TRP A 534 -11.30 2.03 6.72
CA TRP A 534 -12.71 2.20 7.12
C TRP A 534 -13.64 2.38 5.91
N TYR A 535 -13.20 3.19 4.93
CA TYR A 535 -13.96 3.43 3.70
C TYR A 535 -14.08 2.16 2.84
N SER A 536 -12.98 1.39 2.72
CA SER A 536 -13.00 0.07 2.09
C SER A 536 -14.04 -0.84 2.75
N ALA A 537 -13.95 -1.03 4.07
CA ALA A 537 -14.83 -1.92 4.82
C ALA A 537 -16.31 -1.48 4.75
N TYR A 538 -16.56 -0.17 4.72
CA TYR A 538 -17.89 0.40 4.46
C TYR A 538 -18.42 0.02 3.08
N VAL A 539 -17.70 0.36 1.99
CA VAL A 539 -18.15 0.09 0.61
C VAL A 539 -18.33 -1.41 0.40
N SER A 540 -17.41 -2.26 0.88
CA SER A 540 -17.53 -3.71 0.87
C SER A 540 -18.82 -4.23 1.51
N SER A 541 -19.21 -3.68 2.66
CA SER A 541 -20.44 -4.07 3.37
C SER A 541 -21.72 -3.60 2.67
N ARG A 542 -21.63 -2.57 1.81
CA ARG A 542 -22.78 -2.03 1.07
C ARG A 542 -22.94 -2.67 -0.31
N VAL A 543 -21.84 -2.93 -1.02
CA VAL A 543 -21.80 -3.64 -2.32
C VAL A 543 -22.28 -5.09 -2.17
N THR A 544 -21.94 -5.76 -1.08
CA THR A 544 -22.43 -7.11 -0.76
C THR A 544 -23.87 -7.14 -0.21
N GLY A 545 -24.53 -5.99 -0.09
CA GLY A 545 -25.96 -5.88 0.22
C GLY A 545 -26.37 -6.28 1.65
N LEU A 546 -25.45 -6.17 2.62
CA LEU A 546 -25.69 -6.67 3.98
C LEU A 546 -26.82 -5.88 4.69
N PRO A 547 -27.83 -6.56 5.29
CA PRO A 547 -28.97 -5.89 5.92
C PRO A 547 -28.62 -5.24 7.26
N ASN A 548 -27.58 -5.73 7.92
CA ASN A 548 -27.01 -5.20 9.16
C ASN A 548 -25.50 -5.02 8.98
N ARG A 549 -24.84 -4.40 9.96
CA ARG A 549 -23.38 -4.25 9.94
C ARG A 549 -22.72 -5.60 10.23
N PRO A 550 -21.69 -6.02 9.47
CA PRO A 550 -21.03 -7.31 9.69
C PRO A 550 -20.19 -7.32 10.99
N HIS A 551 -19.77 -8.51 11.40
CA HIS A 551 -18.61 -8.68 12.26
C HIS A 551 -17.33 -8.37 11.45
N LEU A 552 -16.26 -7.92 12.10
CA LEU A 552 -14.98 -7.64 11.45
C LEU A 552 -13.86 -8.49 12.06
N ILE A 553 -13.02 -9.05 11.19
CA ILE A 553 -11.79 -9.73 11.58
C ILE A 553 -10.61 -9.07 10.86
N PHE A 554 -9.63 -8.61 11.64
CA PHE A 554 -8.33 -8.23 11.11
C PHE A 554 -7.54 -9.47 10.72
N VAL A 555 -7.17 -9.54 9.43
CA VAL A 555 -6.21 -10.50 8.88
C VAL A 555 -4.87 -9.76 8.76
N ASP A 556 -4.42 -9.22 9.88
CA ASP A 556 -3.12 -8.62 10.11
C ASP A 556 -2.68 -8.89 11.56
N GLY A 557 -1.37 -8.84 11.79
CA GLY A 557 -0.73 -8.97 13.10
C GLY A 557 -0.41 -7.63 13.76
N HIS A 558 -1.02 -6.52 13.31
CA HIS A 558 -0.78 -5.20 13.88
C HIS A 558 -1.36 -5.09 15.30
N CYS A 559 -0.69 -4.35 16.17
CA CYS A 559 -1.13 -4.11 17.55
C CYS A 559 -2.43 -3.28 17.64
N LYS A 560 -3.04 -3.19 18.83
CA LYS A 560 -4.20 -2.32 19.09
C LYS A 560 -3.78 -0.86 19.29
N ALA A 561 -4.38 0.04 18.53
CA ALA A 561 -4.22 1.49 18.63
C ALA A 561 -5.51 2.18 19.17
N PRO A 562 -5.53 3.52 19.31
CA PRO A 562 -6.74 4.26 19.67
C PRO A 562 -7.80 4.27 18.56
N LEU A 563 -7.41 4.04 17.30
CA LEU A 563 -8.30 4.12 16.15
C LEU A 563 -9.33 2.98 16.09
N GLU A 564 -9.07 1.89 16.81
CA GLU A 564 -9.97 0.77 17.08
C GLU A 564 -11.28 1.18 17.77
N GLU A 565 -11.34 2.31 18.50
CA GLU A 565 -12.62 2.86 18.99
C GLU A 565 -13.60 3.09 17.82
N THR A 566 -13.09 3.52 16.66
CA THR A 566 -13.88 3.71 15.43
C THR A 566 -14.28 2.39 14.80
N TRP A 567 -13.38 1.42 14.72
CA TRP A 567 -13.71 0.08 14.20
C TRP A 567 -14.79 -0.60 15.06
N GLU A 568 -14.67 -0.49 16.39
CA GLU A 568 -15.64 -0.99 17.36
C GLU A 568 -16.96 -0.21 17.32
N ALA A 569 -16.96 1.11 17.06
CA ALA A 569 -18.17 1.90 16.86
C ALA A 569 -18.88 1.57 15.53
N LEU A 570 -18.12 1.41 14.44
CA LEU A 570 -18.62 1.18 13.09
C LEU A 570 -19.17 -0.22 12.85
N PHE A 571 -18.54 -1.29 13.37
CA PHE A 571 -18.91 -2.68 13.05
C PHE A 571 -19.52 -3.43 14.24
N SER A 572 -20.16 -4.59 13.99
CA SER A 572 -20.89 -5.32 15.04
C SER A 572 -19.96 -5.94 16.09
N SER A 573 -18.77 -6.37 15.69
CA SER A 573 -17.67 -6.73 16.57
C SER A 573 -16.34 -6.57 15.82
N VAL A 574 -15.22 -6.56 16.55
CA VAL A 574 -13.85 -6.56 16.00
C VAL A 574 -13.07 -7.69 16.67
N ARG A 575 -12.35 -8.49 15.88
CA ARG A 575 -11.45 -9.56 16.33
C ARG A 575 -10.20 -9.61 15.45
N TYR A 576 -9.20 -10.41 15.84
CA TYR A 576 -7.98 -10.68 15.06
C TYR A 576 -7.94 -12.15 14.65
N ALA A 577 -7.46 -12.46 13.44
CA ALA A 577 -7.47 -13.82 12.92
C ALA A 577 -6.67 -14.81 13.78
N LYS A 578 -5.59 -14.36 14.43
CA LYS A 578 -4.76 -15.15 15.36
C LYS A 578 -5.33 -15.31 16.77
N HIS A 579 -6.46 -14.67 17.11
CA HIS A 579 -7.13 -14.88 18.39
C HIS A 579 -8.03 -16.13 18.40
N PHE A 580 -8.22 -16.78 17.25
CA PHE A 580 -8.89 -18.06 17.14
C PHE A 580 -7.89 -19.21 17.33
N THR A 581 -8.23 -20.15 18.22
CA THR A 581 -7.35 -21.27 18.61
C THR A 581 -7.33 -22.46 17.63
N GLY A 582 -8.09 -22.36 16.54
CA GLY A 582 -8.23 -23.37 15.51
C GLY A 582 -8.94 -22.79 14.29
N SER A 583 -9.25 -23.61 13.29
CA SER A 583 -9.84 -23.14 12.03
C SER A 583 -11.29 -22.68 12.18
N VAL A 584 -11.61 -21.57 11.53
CA VAL A 584 -12.90 -20.87 11.60
C VAL A 584 -13.59 -20.97 10.24
N CYS A 585 -14.88 -21.24 10.24
CA CYS A 585 -15.67 -21.33 9.01
C CYS A 585 -16.80 -20.29 9.00
N PHE A 586 -17.00 -19.67 7.85
CA PHE A 586 -17.94 -18.59 7.65
C PHE A 586 -19.09 -19.04 6.74
N ARG A 587 -20.34 -18.80 7.15
CA ARG A 587 -21.48 -18.91 6.22
C ARG A 587 -21.38 -17.87 5.10
N HIS A 588 -20.87 -16.68 5.44
CA HIS A 588 -20.66 -15.57 4.51
C HIS A 588 -19.45 -14.75 4.97
N ALA A 589 -18.36 -14.80 4.21
CA ALA A 589 -17.17 -13.98 4.39
C ALA A 589 -17.03 -12.99 3.22
N ILE A 590 -16.67 -11.74 3.55
CA ILE A 590 -16.41 -10.67 2.59
C ILE A 590 -14.94 -10.28 2.70
N LEU A 591 -14.20 -10.27 1.60
CA LEU A 591 -12.84 -9.76 1.50
C LEU A 591 -12.89 -8.29 1.06
N SER A 592 -12.42 -7.39 1.92
CA SER A 592 -12.28 -5.97 1.57
C SER A 592 -10.97 -5.73 0.80
N PRO A 593 -10.96 -4.91 -0.27
CA PRO A 593 -9.72 -4.44 -0.88
C PRO A 593 -8.93 -3.55 0.08
N LEU A 594 -7.63 -3.35 -0.17
CA LEU A 594 -6.82 -2.48 0.66
C LEU A 594 -7.33 -1.03 0.59
N GLY A 595 -7.23 -0.23 1.67
CA GLY A 595 -7.64 1.17 1.66
C GLY A 595 -6.99 1.99 0.55
N TYR A 596 -5.74 1.64 0.21
CA TYR A 596 -4.96 2.23 -0.89
C TYR A 596 -5.54 1.92 -2.29
N GLU A 597 -6.40 0.93 -2.41
CA GLU A 597 -7.10 0.61 -3.65
C GLU A 597 -8.41 1.37 -3.85
N THR A 598 -8.89 2.08 -2.82
CA THR A 598 -10.17 2.80 -2.82
C THR A 598 -10.06 4.20 -3.44
N ALA A 599 -11.22 4.79 -3.72
CA ALA A 599 -11.36 6.16 -4.22
C ALA A 599 -10.61 7.21 -3.40
N MET A 600 -10.57 7.08 -2.06
CA MET A 600 -9.94 8.08 -1.19
C MET A 600 -8.41 8.14 -1.34
N PHE A 601 -7.76 7.05 -1.76
CA PHE A 601 -6.33 7.02 -2.00
C PHE A 601 -5.98 7.19 -3.48
N LYS A 602 -6.61 6.43 -4.39
CA LYS A 602 -6.38 6.57 -5.85
C LYS A 602 -6.77 7.96 -6.36
N GLY A 603 -7.77 8.61 -5.75
CA GLY A 603 -8.20 9.97 -6.09
C GLY A 603 -7.15 11.06 -5.82
N LEU A 604 -6.03 10.72 -5.16
CA LEU A 604 -4.90 11.62 -4.96
C LEU A 604 -3.97 11.72 -6.19
N SER A 605 -4.05 10.75 -7.12
CA SER A 605 -3.15 10.63 -8.28
C SER A 605 -3.87 10.45 -9.62
N GLU A 606 -5.12 9.97 -9.63
CA GLU A 606 -5.93 9.93 -10.85
C GLU A 606 -6.49 11.32 -11.20
N SER A 607 -6.42 11.70 -12.48
CA SER A 607 -6.81 13.03 -12.99
C SER A 607 -8.34 13.24 -13.11
N PHE A 608 -9.13 12.57 -12.28
CA PHE A 608 -10.59 12.56 -12.35
C PHE A 608 -11.22 13.50 -11.32
N ILE A 609 -11.89 14.55 -11.81
CA ILE A 609 -12.44 15.61 -10.95
C ILE A 609 -13.82 15.21 -10.44
N CYS A 610 -13.92 14.95 -9.14
CA CYS A 610 -15.18 14.76 -8.42
C CYS A 610 -15.50 15.94 -7.50
N GLN A 611 -16.80 16.21 -7.29
CA GLN A 611 -17.27 17.27 -6.40
C GLN A 611 -18.31 16.75 -5.41
N GLY A 612 -18.26 17.23 -4.18
CA GLY A 612 -19.33 17.07 -3.21
C GLY A 612 -20.46 18.07 -3.38
N THR A 613 -21.48 17.89 -2.56
CA THR A 613 -22.58 18.82 -2.28
C THR A 613 -23.16 18.44 -0.92
N SER A 614 -24.04 19.24 -0.33
CA SER A 614 -24.59 18.96 1.00
C SER A 614 -25.42 17.66 1.01
N ALA A 615 -25.52 17.00 2.17
CA ALA A 615 -26.41 15.86 2.35
C ALA A 615 -27.87 16.22 2.04
N ASN A 616 -28.30 17.44 2.39
CA ASN A 616 -29.63 17.95 2.05
C ASN A 616 -29.85 18.08 0.54
N ASN A 617 -28.85 18.56 -0.22
CA ASN A 617 -28.92 18.63 -1.67
C ASN A 617 -28.99 17.22 -2.29
N LEU A 618 -28.20 16.27 -1.77
CA LEU A 618 -28.21 14.87 -2.22
C LEU A 618 -29.55 14.17 -1.92
N ARG A 619 -30.21 14.48 -0.79
CA ARG A 619 -31.55 13.98 -0.46
C ARG A 619 -32.64 14.58 -1.36
N ALA A 620 -32.46 15.81 -1.84
CA ALA A 620 -33.43 16.50 -2.72
C ALA A 620 -33.23 16.18 -4.21
N SER A 621 -31.99 15.96 -4.65
CA SER A 621 -31.61 15.68 -6.03
C SER A 621 -30.36 14.77 -6.07
N PRO A 622 -30.53 13.45 -6.12
CA PRO A 622 -29.40 12.52 -6.23
C PRO A 622 -28.68 12.62 -7.58
N GLU A 623 -27.38 12.91 -7.56
CA GLU A 623 -26.55 13.11 -8.76
C GLU A 623 -25.36 12.13 -8.80
N ASN A 624 -25.25 11.32 -9.86
CA ASN A 624 -24.14 10.36 -10.05
C ASN A 624 -22.76 11.02 -10.31
N GLN A 625 -22.73 12.34 -10.53
CA GLN A 625 -21.51 13.16 -10.63
C GLN A 625 -21.15 13.86 -9.31
N LYS A 626 -21.88 13.55 -8.23
CA LYS A 626 -21.54 14.00 -6.87
C LYS A 626 -21.08 12.81 -6.03
N THR A 627 -20.19 13.09 -5.07
CA THR A 627 -19.56 12.10 -4.17
C THR A 627 -20.49 11.68 -3.03
N ALA A 628 -21.70 11.22 -3.38
CA ALA A 628 -22.75 10.87 -2.43
C ALA A 628 -22.27 9.95 -1.30
N ARG A 629 -21.53 8.88 -1.66
CA ARG A 629 -21.07 7.84 -0.73
C ARG A 629 -20.07 8.33 0.31
N LEU A 630 -19.26 9.34 -0.02
CA LEU A 630 -18.33 9.94 0.96
C LEU A 630 -19.10 10.74 2.02
N SER A 631 -20.25 11.30 1.67
CA SER A 631 -21.15 11.95 2.63
C SER A 631 -22.02 10.94 3.39
N GLU A 632 -22.48 9.83 2.78
CA GLU A 632 -23.12 8.71 3.50
C GLU A 632 -22.18 8.12 4.57
N PHE A 633 -20.90 7.93 4.22
CA PHE A 633 -19.86 7.48 5.14
C PHE A 633 -19.57 8.49 6.27
N GLY A 634 -19.52 9.79 5.95
CA GLY A 634 -19.39 10.86 6.94
C GLY A 634 -20.56 10.92 7.92
N GLU A 635 -21.79 10.73 7.46
CA GLU A 635 -22.97 10.58 8.32
C GLU A 635 -22.92 9.30 9.17
N MET A 636 -22.43 8.18 8.62
CA MET A 636 -22.28 6.92 9.36
C MET A 636 -21.27 7.05 10.51
N LEU A 637 -20.13 7.71 10.30
CA LEU A 637 -19.15 8.01 11.35
C LEU A 637 -19.79 8.81 12.49
N ARG A 638 -20.51 9.90 12.17
CA ARG A 638 -21.24 10.69 13.17
C ARG A 638 -22.26 9.86 13.94
N ALA A 639 -23.11 9.11 13.23
CA ALA A 639 -24.16 8.31 13.84
C ALA A 639 -23.63 7.19 14.73
N ALA A 640 -22.49 6.58 14.39
CA ALA A 640 -21.86 5.53 15.19
C ALA A 640 -21.42 6.00 16.59
N PHE A 641 -21.09 7.28 16.75
CA PHE A 641 -20.77 7.91 18.03
C PHE A 641 -21.95 8.63 18.70
N GLY A 642 -23.13 8.59 18.09
CA GLY A 642 -24.38 9.16 18.59
C GLY A 642 -24.63 10.62 18.23
N PHE A 643 -23.92 11.18 17.25
CA PHE A 643 -24.17 12.54 16.76
C PHE A 643 -25.32 12.56 15.73
N PRO A 644 -26.20 13.58 15.75
CA PRO A 644 -27.28 13.71 14.77
C PRO A 644 -26.80 13.80 13.33
N THR A 645 -27.59 13.25 12.41
CA THR A 645 -27.33 13.28 10.96
C THR A 645 -28.28 14.20 10.19
N ASP A 646 -29.30 14.75 10.84
CA ASP A 646 -30.16 15.79 10.27
C ASP A 646 -29.64 17.19 10.62
N GLU A 647 -29.12 17.89 9.61
CA GLU A 647 -28.58 19.25 9.74
C GLU A 647 -29.63 20.28 10.20
N ILE A 648 -30.91 19.95 10.11
CA ILE A 648 -32.07 20.76 10.53
C ILE A 648 -32.08 20.97 12.06
N SER A 649 -31.60 19.98 12.83
CA SER A 649 -31.68 19.96 14.31
C SER A 649 -30.86 21.06 15.00
N LEU A 650 -29.85 21.62 14.32
CA LEU A 650 -28.98 22.67 14.83
C LEU A 650 -28.92 23.85 13.85
N LYS A 651 -30.01 24.62 13.80
CA LYS A 651 -29.97 26.03 13.40
C LYS A 651 -29.22 26.82 14.47
N ARG A 652 -27.91 26.95 14.32
CA ARG A 652 -27.12 27.88 15.15
C ARG A 652 -27.57 29.33 14.89
N PRO A 653 -27.54 30.21 15.90
CA PRO A 653 -27.56 31.65 15.66
C PRO A 653 -26.42 32.04 14.71
N SER A 654 -26.66 32.94 13.76
CA SER A 654 -25.65 33.48 12.84
C SER A 654 -24.69 34.47 13.50
N THR A 655 -24.41 34.26 14.78
CA THR A 655 -23.66 35.13 15.68
C THR A 655 -22.78 34.32 16.65
N VAL A 656 -22.78 32.98 16.58
CA VAL A 656 -22.00 32.11 17.45
C VAL A 656 -21.32 31.02 16.63
N HIS A 657 -20.00 31.05 16.57
CA HIS A 657 -19.19 30.16 15.72
C HIS A 657 -18.06 29.49 16.51
N ASN A 658 -18.00 28.16 16.48
CA ASN A 658 -16.84 27.41 16.96
C ASN A 658 -15.75 27.38 15.87
N ILE A 659 -14.53 27.73 16.24
CA ILE A 659 -13.31 27.69 15.43
C ILE A 659 -12.42 26.60 16.03
N LEU A 660 -12.28 25.47 15.34
CA LEU A 660 -11.45 24.36 15.79
C LEU A 660 -10.04 24.49 15.22
N PHE A 661 -9.04 24.72 16.08
CA PHE A 661 -7.63 24.70 15.68
C PHE A 661 -7.07 23.29 15.95
N VAL A 662 -7.04 22.47 14.91
CA VAL A 662 -6.49 21.10 14.94
C VAL A 662 -4.97 21.18 15.01
N ARG A 663 -4.42 20.72 16.13
CA ARG A 663 -2.99 20.77 16.43
C ARG A 663 -2.33 19.42 16.26
N ARG A 664 -1.05 19.44 15.91
CA ARG A 664 -0.24 18.25 15.71
C ARG A 664 0.66 18.02 16.90
N GLU A 665 0.50 16.86 17.52
CA GLU A 665 1.48 16.30 18.43
C GLU A 665 2.32 15.22 17.73
N ASP A 666 3.52 14.98 18.23
CA ASP A 666 4.38 13.90 17.76
C ASP A 666 3.87 12.55 18.29
N TYR A 667 2.89 11.99 17.56
CA TYR A 667 2.41 10.64 17.80
C TYR A 667 3.55 9.63 17.73
N LEU A 668 3.48 8.56 18.54
CA LEU A 668 4.38 7.42 18.40
C LEU A 668 4.06 6.69 17.08
N ALA A 669 4.65 7.18 15.99
CA ALA A 669 4.59 6.55 14.69
C ALA A 669 5.16 5.13 14.77
N HIS A 670 4.68 4.25 13.90
CA HIS A 670 5.27 2.94 13.71
C HIS A 670 6.80 3.06 13.54
N PRO A 671 7.62 2.17 14.12
CA PRO A 671 9.04 2.00 13.78
C PRO A 671 9.42 2.00 12.29
N ARG A 672 8.46 1.79 11.36
CA ARG A 672 8.63 1.92 9.90
C ARG A 672 8.75 3.38 9.42
N HIS A 673 8.39 4.38 10.23
CA HIS A 673 8.42 5.80 9.84
C HIS A 673 9.85 6.36 9.88
N ILE A 674 10.61 6.15 8.80
CA ILE A 674 12.01 6.60 8.61
C ILE A 674 12.15 8.14 8.49
N GLY A 675 11.03 8.84 8.32
CA GLY A 675 10.95 10.28 8.54
C GLY A 675 11.06 10.62 10.03
N LYS A 676 11.79 11.69 10.36
CA LYS A 676 11.69 12.26 11.71
C LYS A 676 10.27 12.79 11.91
N LEU A 677 9.70 12.61 13.09
CA LEU A 677 8.51 13.33 13.50
C LEU A 677 8.92 14.80 13.66
N GLU A 678 8.40 15.64 12.77
CA GLU A 678 8.69 17.07 12.74
C GLU A 678 7.38 17.86 12.74
N PRO A 679 7.25 18.87 13.63
CA PRO A 679 6.11 19.77 13.64
C PRO A 679 5.89 20.36 12.25
N ARG A 680 4.67 20.21 11.73
CA ARG A 680 4.26 20.78 10.44
C ARG A 680 4.30 22.30 10.47
N LEU A 681 4.04 22.85 11.65
CA LEU A 681 4.20 24.23 11.99
C LEU A 681 4.97 24.31 13.33
N SER A 682 6.07 25.04 13.38
CA SER A 682 6.96 25.14 14.54
C SER A 682 6.39 26.01 15.66
N ASN A 683 5.37 26.82 15.36
CA ASN A 683 4.77 27.80 16.26
C ASN A 683 3.26 27.62 16.46
N GLU A 684 2.73 26.39 16.37
CA GLU A 684 1.31 26.12 16.70
C GLU A 684 0.81 26.72 18.03
N PRO A 685 1.58 26.76 19.14
CA PRO A 685 1.13 27.40 20.38
C PRO A 685 0.97 28.92 20.26
N GLU A 686 1.84 29.58 19.49
CA GLU A 686 1.80 31.02 19.23
C GLU A 686 0.54 31.37 18.41
N VAL A 687 0.32 30.64 17.32
CA VAL A 687 -0.84 30.82 16.43
C VAL A 687 -2.15 30.54 17.15
N PHE A 688 -2.24 29.46 17.94
CA PHE A 688 -3.42 29.19 18.76
C PHE A 688 -3.72 30.35 19.74
N THR A 689 -2.69 30.84 20.43
CA THR A 689 -2.83 31.94 21.40
C THR A 689 -3.27 33.24 20.72
N ALA A 690 -2.72 33.53 19.55
CA ALA A 690 -3.10 34.71 18.76
C ALA A 690 -4.55 34.63 18.25
N ILE A 691 -4.98 33.49 17.71
CA ILE A 691 -6.37 33.25 17.27
C ILE A 691 -7.33 33.37 18.46
N HIS A 692 -7.00 32.77 19.61
CA HIS A 692 -7.79 32.87 20.83
C HIS A 692 -7.94 34.32 21.31
N ASN A 693 -6.86 35.08 21.37
CA ASN A 693 -6.88 36.47 21.81
C ASN A 693 -7.57 37.42 20.82
N TRP A 694 -7.47 37.14 19.51
CA TRP A 694 -8.24 37.86 18.49
C TRP A 694 -9.74 37.56 18.61
N ALA A 695 -10.11 36.29 18.74
CA ALA A 695 -11.50 35.85 18.88
C ALA A 695 -12.18 36.41 20.13
N ALA A 696 -11.47 36.45 21.27
CA ALA A 696 -11.96 37.02 22.53
C ALA A 696 -12.26 38.53 22.45
N ASN A 697 -11.63 39.26 21.50
CA ASN A 697 -11.86 40.68 21.24
C ASN A 697 -12.85 40.93 20.09
N HIS A 698 -13.42 39.88 19.48
CA HIS A 698 -14.31 40.03 18.33
C HIS A 698 -15.74 40.37 18.78
N THR A 699 -16.26 41.53 18.36
CA THR A 699 -17.50 42.12 18.91
C THR A 699 -18.76 41.86 18.09
N LYS A 700 -18.64 41.54 16.80
CA LYS A 700 -19.79 41.34 15.90
C LYS A 700 -20.40 39.93 15.99
N CYS A 701 -19.61 38.96 16.44
CA CYS A 701 -19.98 37.56 16.65
C CYS A 701 -19.22 36.99 17.84
N SER A 702 -19.83 36.05 18.57
CA SER A 702 -19.14 35.23 19.56
C SER A 702 -18.33 34.14 18.86
N LEU A 703 -17.00 34.19 19.00
CA LEU A 703 -16.07 33.24 18.40
C LEU A 703 -15.45 32.36 19.49
N ASN A 704 -15.80 31.07 19.48
CA ASN A 704 -15.33 30.09 20.47
C ASN A 704 -14.17 29.26 19.89
N VAL A 705 -12.96 29.41 20.43
CA VAL A 705 -11.75 28.78 19.87
C VAL A 705 -11.43 27.48 20.61
N VAL A 706 -11.56 26.35 19.91
CA VAL A 706 -11.37 25.00 20.44
C VAL A 706 -9.96 24.48 20.12
N ASN A 707 -9.26 24.03 21.15
CA ASN A 707 -7.90 23.47 21.06
C ASN A 707 -7.94 21.98 20.68
N GLY A 708 -7.84 21.67 19.38
CA GLY A 708 -7.98 20.32 18.83
C GLY A 708 -6.74 19.44 19.00
N LEU A 709 -6.38 19.10 20.24
CA LEU A 709 -5.30 18.13 20.57
C LEU A 709 -5.82 16.69 20.46
N PHE A 710 -6.09 16.23 19.23
CA PHE A 710 -6.77 14.96 18.98
C PHE A 710 -6.07 13.72 19.58
N ALA A 711 -4.75 13.72 19.77
CA ALA A 711 -4.04 12.61 20.41
C ALA A 711 -4.31 12.48 21.93
N HIS A 712 -5.04 13.43 22.52
CA HIS A 712 -5.49 13.42 23.91
C HIS A 712 -7.02 13.42 24.05
N MET A 713 -7.76 13.24 22.95
CA MET A 713 -9.22 13.22 22.91
C MET A 713 -9.71 11.83 22.47
N SER A 714 -10.79 11.32 23.08
CA SER A 714 -11.48 10.12 22.58
C SER A 714 -11.99 10.33 21.16
N MET A 715 -12.21 9.25 20.40
CA MET A 715 -12.71 9.38 19.02
C MET A 715 -14.07 10.10 18.98
N LYS A 716 -14.91 9.86 19.99
CA LYS A 716 -16.17 10.60 20.17
C LYS A 716 -15.95 12.11 20.29
N GLU A 717 -14.98 12.55 21.08
CA GLU A 717 -14.67 13.98 21.27
C GLU A 717 -14.04 14.60 20.01
N GLN A 718 -13.18 13.87 19.30
CA GLN A 718 -12.60 14.31 18.02
C GLN A 718 -13.69 14.57 16.97
N ILE A 719 -14.60 13.60 16.79
CA ILE A 719 -15.74 13.71 15.86
C ILE A 719 -16.73 14.76 16.33
N GLY A 720 -16.94 14.92 17.64
CA GLY A 720 -17.78 15.98 18.21
C GLY A 720 -17.25 17.37 17.90
N ALA A 721 -15.97 17.62 18.14
CA ALA A 721 -15.33 18.90 17.83
C ALA A 721 -15.43 19.26 16.34
N ILE A 722 -15.29 18.28 15.44
CA ILE A 722 -15.41 18.45 13.98
C ILE A 722 -16.87 18.65 13.53
N TYR A 723 -17.82 17.88 14.08
CA TYR A 723 -19.26 18.07 13.87
C TYR A 723 -19.73 19.46 14.32
N GLU A 724 -19.10 19.98 15.37
CA GLU A 724 -19.37 21.31 15.91
C GLU A 724 -18.54 22.44 15.27
N ALA A 725 -17.57 22.17 14.41
CA ALA A 725 -16.74 23.22 13.82
C ALA A 725 -17.51 24.04 12.76
N SER A 726 -17.48 25.36 12.89
CA SER A 726 -17.89 26.28 11.82
C SER A 726 -16.70 26.54 10.89
N VAL A 727 -15.51 26.70 11.48
CA VAL A 727 -14.21 26.72 10.78
C VAL A 727 -13.32 25.65 11.40
N VAL A 728 -12.66 24.84 10.57
CA VAL A 728 -11.60 23.90 10.97
C VAL A 728 -10.29 24.44 10.40
N ILE A 729 -9.35 24.79 11.28
CA ILE A 729 -8.01 25.28 10.94
C ILE A 729 -7.01 24.20 11.32
N GLY A 730 -5.97 23.95 10.52
CA GLY A 730 -4.88 23.08 10.94
C GLY A 730 -3.71 23.01 9.96
N ALA A 731 -2.54 22.58 10.45
CA ALA A 731 -1.38 22.35 9.61
C ALA A 731 -1.47 21.01 8.85
N HIS A 732 -0.93 20.94 7.62
CA HIS A 732 -1.04 19.77 6.73
C HIS A 732 -0.71 18.42 7.41
N GLY A 733 -1.72 17.65 7.82
CA GLY A 733 -1.51 16.44 8.61
C GLY A 733 -2.79 15.62 8.82
N ALA A 734 -2.61 14.35 9.18
CA ALA A 734 -3.67 13.33 9.16
C ALA A 734 -4.92 13.66 10.00
N GLY A 735 -4.82 14.52 11.03
CA GLY A 735 -5.98 15.01 11.79
C GLY A 735 -7.05 15.70 10.94
N LEU A 736 -6.66 16.36 9.83
CA LEU A 736 -7.59 16.98 8.89
C LEU A 736 -8.40 15.95 8.06
N THR A 737 -8.07 14.66 8.12
CA THR A 737 -8.91 13.60 7.49
C THR A 737 -10.31 13.56 8.11
N HIS A 738 -10.47 14.00 9.37
CA HIS A 738 -11.77 14.09 10.02
C HIS A 738 -12.77 15.00 9.30
N LEU A 739 -12.34 15.88 8.39
CA LEU A 739 -13.21 16.63 7.48
C LEU A 739 -14.21 15.73 6.71
N VAL A 740 -13.89 14.43 6.53
CA VAL A 740 -14.84 13.44 6.00
C VAL A 740 -16.15 13.35 6.81
N SER A 741 -16.10 13.63 8.12
CA SER A 741 -17.24 13.64 9.05
C SER A 741 -17.84 15.02 9.31
N ALA A 742 -17.30 16.08 8.72
CA ALA A 742 -17.79 17.46 8.91
C ALA A 742 -19.20 17.68 8.35
N ARG A 743 -19.88 18.72 8.85
CA ARG A 743 -21.20 19.16 8.36
C ARG A 743 -21.07 19.92 7.04
N SER A 744 -22.17 20.07 6.31
CA SER A 744 -22.20 21.07 5.24
C SER A 744 -22.00 22.47 5.84
N LYS A 745 -21.34 23.36 5.09
CA LYS A 745 -20.92 24.71 5.51
C LYS A 745 -19.85 24.79 6.61
N THR A 746 -19.26 23.68 7.05
CA THR A 746 -17.96 23.76 7.75
C THR A 746 -16.90 24.22 6.74
N ILE A 747 -16.15 25.28 7.08
CA ILE A 747 -15.08 25.83 6.24
C ILE A 747 -13.73 25.27 6.71
N ALA A 748 -12.88 24.83 5.78
CA ALA A 748 -11.54 24.35 6.08
C ALA A 748 -10.48 25.42 5.74
N LEU A 749 -9.54 25.65 6.66
CA LEU A 749 -8.36 26.51 6.47
C LEU A 749 -7.09 25.70 6.74
N GLU A 750 -6.40 25.30 5.68
CA GLU A 750 -5.19 24.50 5.78
C GLU A 750 -3.91 25.37 5.77
N ILE A 751 -2.98 25.06 6.67
CA ILE A 751 -1.66 25.69 6.72
C ILE A 751 -0.63 24.71 6.15
N ILE A 752 -0.11 25.01 4.95
CA ILE A 752 0.72 24.11 4.13
C ILE A 752 2.16 24.60 4.12
N SER A 753 3.07 23.85 4.74
CA SER A 753 4.52 24.03 4.56
C SER A 753 4.94 23.52 3.18
N SER A 754 5.84 24.26 2.50
CA SER A 754 6.51 23.88 1.25
C SER A 754 7.03 22.44 1.24
N GLN A 755 7.53 21.97 2.38
CA GLN A 755 8.07 20.63 2.59
C GLN A 755 7.02 19.51 2.46
N TYR A 756 5.72 19.85 2.53
CA TYR A 756 4.62 18.90 2.67
C TYR A 756 3.41 19.25 1.80
N GLN A 757 3.62 19.80 0.61
CA GLN A 757 2.56 20.07 -0.37
C GLN A 757 1.97 18.75 -0.92
N ARG A 758 0.82 18.33 -0.39
CA ARG A 758 0.03 17.20 -0.93
C ARG A 758 -1.47 17.54 -0.95
N PRO A 759 -2.22 17.16 -2.00
CA PRO A 759 -3.60 17.63 -2.20
C PRO A 759 -4.64 16.91 -1.33
N HIS A 760 -4.27 16.26 -0.23
CA HIS A 760 -5.15 15.32 0.48
C HIS A 760 -6.39 16.00 1.07
N PHE A 761 -6.24 17.12 1.77
CA PHE A 761 -7.35 17.75 2.49
C PHE A 761 -8.11 18.78 1.64
N SER A 762 -7.46 19.35 0.61
CA SER A 762 -8.17 20.06 -0.46
C SER A 762 -9.11 19.12 -1.23
N LEU A 763 -8.63 17.94 -1.62
CA LEU A 763 -9.46 16.92 -2.28
C LEU A 763 -10.58 16.39 -1.36
N ILE A 764 -10.29 16.08 -0.09
CA ILE A 764 -11.34 15.68 0.87
C ILE A 764 -12.39 16.78 1.03
N SER A 765 -11.99 18.05 1.12
CA SER A 765 -12.93 19.19 1.22
C SER A 765 -13.78 19.32 -0.05
N GLN A 766 -13.15 19.25 -1.23
CA GLN A 766 -13.81 19.22 -2.53
C GLN A 766 -14.81 18.06 -2.64
N TRP A 767 -14.43 16.83 -2.24
CA TRP A 767 -15.29 15.65 -2.24
C TRP A 767 -16.34 15.66 -1.12
N LYS A 768 -16.20 16.48 -0.08
CA LYS A 768 -17.23 16.65 0.95
C LYS A 768 -18.16 17.83 0.71
N GLY A 769 -17.88 18.68 -0.29
CA GLY A 769 -18.64 19.89 -0.59
C GLY A 769 -18.41 21.00 0.45
N LEU A 770 -17.19 21.07 0.99
CA LEU A 770 -16.76 22.08 1.95
C LEU A 770 -16.06 23.24 1.23
N GLU A 771 -16.18 24.44 1.77
CA GLU A 771 -15.34 25.57 1.40
C GLU A 771 -13.92 25.35 1.95
N TYR A 772 -12.89 25.68 1.16
CA TYR A 772 -11.50 25.36 1.47
C TYR A 772 -10.57 26.51 1.11
N HIS A 773 -9.72 26.88 2.06
CA HIS A 773 -8.70 27.93 1.97
C HIS A 773 -7.33 27.35 2.35
N ALA A 774 -6.24 27.88 1.78
CA ALA A 774 -4.90 27.35 1.99
C ALA A 774 -3.82 28.44 2.13
N ILE A 775 -3.23 28.53 3.32
CA ILE A 775 -2.05 29.36 3.57
C ILE A 775 -0.80 28.56 3.21
N ASN A 776 -0.16 28.94 2.09
CA ASN A 776 1.03 28.27 1.59
C ASN A 776 2.30 28.98 2.09
N LEU A 777 3.17 28.25 2.78
CA LEU A 777 4.36 28.76 3.46
C LEU A 777 5.66 28.31 2.75
N ALA A 778 6.67 29.17 2.77
CA ALA A 778 8.02 28.82 2.30
C ALA A 778 8.75 27.82 3.24
N GLY A 779 8.26 27.60 4.47
CA GLY A 779 8.81 26.68 5.45
C GLY A 779 7.81 26.37 6.56
N SER A 780 8.28 25.96 7.74
CA SER A 780 7.44 25.51 8.87
C SER A 780 7.06 26.59 9.89
N TYR A 781 7.23 27.89 9.60
CA TYR A 781 6.76 28.99 10.48
C TYR A 781 5.73 29.84 9.76
N VAL A 782 4.65 30.24 10.46
CA VAL A 782 3.65 31.20 9.97
C VAL A 782 3.57 32.40 10.90
N ARG A 783 3.45 33.59 10.33
CA ARG A 783 3.14 34.80 11.09
C ARG A 783 1.68 34.72 11.57
N PRO A 784 1.38 34.81 12.89
CA PRO A 784 0.01 34.64 13.38
C PRO A 784 -1.01 35.60 12.75
N GLU A 785 -0.57 36.80 12.36
CA GLU A 785 -1.37 37.82 11.66
C GLU A 785 -1.92 37.28 10.34
N MET A 786 -1.13 36.52 9.57
CA MET A 786 -1.54 35.92 8.30
C MET A 786 -2.68 34.91 8.47
N VAL A 787 -2.69 34.18 9.60
CA VAL A 787 -3.78 33.24 9.91
C VAL A 787 -5.01 33.99 10.40
N ILE A 788 -4.83 35.08 11.15
CA ILE A 788 -5.90 35.97 11.62
C ILE A 788 -6.57 36.73 10.46
N ASP A 789 -5.81 37.22 9.48
CA ASP A 789 -6.35 37.96 8.32
C ASP A 789 -7.25 37.05 7.46
N GLU A 790 -6.78 35.83 7.15
CA GLU A 790 -7.56 34.85 6.39
C GLU A 790 -8.79 34.38 7.19
N LEU A 791 -8.61 34.10 8.49
CA LEU A 791 -9.72 33.76 9.39
C LEU A 791 -10.73 34.91 9.52
N SER A 792 -10.28 36.17 9.46
CA SER A 792 -11.13 37.36 9.47
C SER A 792 -11.91 37.52 8.16
N SER A 793 -11.35 37.06 7.02
CA SER A 793 -12.05 36.96 5.73
C SER A 793 -13.13 35.87 5.78
N ILE A 794 -12.77 34.67 6.25
CA ILE A 794 -13.68 33.52 6.41
C ILE A 794 -14.82 33.83 7.38
N VAL A 795 -14.52 34.42 8.54
CA VAL A 795 -15.54 34.77 9.55
C VAL A 795 -16.51 35.83 9.01
N ARG A 796 -16.08 36.72 8.11
CA ARG A 796 -16.98 37.65 7.40
C ARG A 796 -17.93 36.95 6.43
N SER A 797 -17.52 35.87 5.75
CA SER A 797 -18.44 35.10 4.86
C SER A 797 -19.56 34.40 5.64
N LEU A 798 -19.35 34.12 6.93
CA LEU A 798 -20.34 33.54 7.85
C LEU A 798 -21.39 34.55 8.37
N GLY A 799 -21.25 35.84 8.08
CA GLY A 799 -22.16 36.93 8.50
C GLY A 799 -21.56 37.89 9.53
N CYS A 800 -20.35 37.62 10.01
CA CYS A 800 -19.58 38.51 10.88
C CYS A 800 -18.82 39.58 10.05
#